data_AF-A0A2R4C7N8-F1
#
_entry.id   AF-A0A2R4C7N8-F1
#
_cell.length_a   1.000
_cell.length_b   1.000
_cell.length_c   1.000
_cell.angle_alpha   90.00
_cell.angle_beta   90.00
_cell.angle_gamma   90.00
#
_symmetry.space_group_name_H-M   'P 1'
#
loop_
_entity.id
_entity.type
_entity.pdbx_description
1 polymer ?
#
loop_
_entity_poly.entity_id
_entity_poly.type
_entity_poly.pdbx_seq_one_letter_code
_entity_poly.pdbx_strand_id
1 'polypeptide(L)'
;MGNRVFLYTVDKLPDGGPAPAIEAAVAEANNFLPPLWQVLFSAAMHGPSQEAQQVFLPSVCGGIYAERALAEQRLFQLLTFVAAHPGLPDPDDFAARVDELRAALAAADGTAYYGELNEYFWLAGTGSPEAMMDDFVRDCAARWERAQAAIEGDDHRAIEKLYHFTPHDAADELGFGCWLAEQDDGGDWNTDDEVCEGLYVFEQDELFGLRRADGTVVLPAGYDAIDPIEYDQPFGVLERQGKLGLYDRDGKEILAPCLDDLYDWREGYALFEQGGKFGYLDAQGRQAIAAQFLAGCSPFNLAGVASVETAQGHGLIDRTGKPLTAITYKKAEYLDDLAAWRLKHGPKRVDLFLADGTPWIAGPFKEVRCLVDGGDAVVRIDKSYGTFQRNGQPGLPANHSELELLCQLDDDGSGTVRAIYLVVPQGAQGVGATLYDGTVLVPPQFEAIDVLQELRPSGDANRDVPALFVVDARNGCKGLWDAHAQQLVLPCEYRFIWSLVAAGRALLLMYRDDEGWIVAHPDGTPFVPQRYERFAANMREPDLMAGVLAAGDIEQAWSAGKAAYAWRDGQAWRLYADGREVTEVAYQLEQARKAPPIAADAAAAARLGPHVIAGMGDALACAALGEASMAAGDATEACRWYATAAAAGQLEAQLIYARCLLDGTGCTADAQAARRQLEQALDEYPEYRDAANLLGQVYEGELGDACDPVRARALYAKAAGDHRYGSDEAQYHLGRCWRDGIGGPVDPNEALRLFELAAVATPGTRRGGHAAACEAAASLHRQLAQEAKKAGRGKAAQRHAKQAQYFSEMLRELGK
;
A
#
# COMPACT_ATOMS: atom_id res chain seq x y z
N MET A 1 1.35 -0.70 4.05
CA MET A 1 0.02 -1.18 3.62
C MET A 1 0.02 -2.68 3.84
N GLY A 2 -0.99 -3.25 4.52
CA GLY A 2 -1.01 -4.67 4.92
C GLY A 2 -1.67 -5.56 3.87
N ASN A 3 -1.19 -6.80 3.75
CA ASN A 3 -1.64 -7.81 2.79
C ASN A 3 -2.89 -8.52 3.35
N ARG A 4 -4.01 -8.47 2.64
CA ARG A 4 -5.30 -9.00 3.11
C ARG A 4 -5.59 -10.37 2.50
N VAL A 5 -6.24 -11.22 3.29
CA VAL A 5 -6.72 -12.54 2.91
C VAL A 5 -8.23 -12.58 3.14
N PHE A 6 -8.98 -13.07 2.17
CA PHE A 6 -10.44 -13.13 2.23
C PHE A 6 -10.95 -14.57 2.17
N LEU A 7 -12.04 -14.82 2.89
CA LEU A 7 -12.77 -16.08 2.91
C LEU A 7 -14.18 -15.86 2.35
N TYR A 8 -14.59 -16.70 1.41
CA TYR A 8 -15.90 -16.63 0.76
C TYR A 8 -16.66 -17.94 0.94
N THR A 9 -17.99 -17.89 0.83
CA THR A 9 -18.83 -19.06 0.61
C THR A 9 -19.28 -19.12 -0.85
N VAL A 10 -19.28 -20.31 -1.45
CA VAL A 10 -19.58 -20.51 -2.88
C VAL A 10 -20.44 -21.77 -3.12
N ASP A 11 -21.36 -21.72 -4.09
CA ASP A 11 -22.36 -22.78 -4.33
C ASP A 11 -21.81 -24.07 -4.96
N LYS A 12 -20.74 -23.96 -5.74
CA LYS A 12 -19.87 -25.01 -6.32
C LYS A 12 -18.85 -24.28 -7.20
N LEU A 13 -17.63 -24.80 -7.30
CA LEU A 13 -16.61 -24.33 -8.24
C LEU A 13 -17.25 -23.98 -9.59
N PRO A 14 -17.04 -22.78 -10.16
CA PRO A 14 -17.30 -22.64 -11.56
C PRO A 14 -16.04 -23.04 -12.32
N ASP A 15 -16.20 -23.93 -13.30
CA ASP A 15 -15.35 -23.95 -14.48
C ASP A 15 -15.49 -22.59 -15.20
N GLY A 16 -14.83 -21.54 -14.68
CA GLY A 16 -14.72 -20.22 -15.32
C GLY A 16 -15.89 -19.24 -15.12
N GLY A 17 -16.48 -19.17 -13.93
CA GLY A 17 -17.52 -18.20 -13.56
C GLY A 17 -16.94 -16.95 -12.89
N PRO A 18 -17.70 -15.85 -12.76
CA PRO A 18 -17.22 -14.61 -12.16
C PRO A 18 -16.86 -14.82 -10.68
N ALA A 19 -15.72 -14.25 -10.25
CA ALA A 19 -15.29 -14.30 -8.87
C ALA A 19 -16.34 -13.65 -7.94
N PRO A 20 -16.49 -14.14 -6.70
CA PRO A 20 -17.27 -13.42 -5.69
C PRO A 20 -16.68 -12.03 -5.48
N ALA A 21 -17.52 -11.03 -5.22
CA ALA A 21 -17.06 -9.68 -4.91
C ALA A 21 -16.48 -9.63 -3.48
N ILE A 22 -15.57 -8.69 -3.17
CA ILE A 22 -14.98 -8.58 -1.82
C ILE A 22 -16.09 -8.34 -0.78
N GLU A 23 -17.13 -7.62 -1.16
CA GLU A 23 -18.33 -7.33 -0.37
C GLU A 23 -19.15 -8.59 -0.02
N ALA A 24 -18.85 -9.72 -0.65
CA ALA A 24 -19.45 -11.03 -0.36
C ALA A 24 -18.53 -11.93 0.49
N ALA A 25 -17.42 -11.41 1.03
CA ALA A 25 -16.58 -12.15 1.95
C ALA A 25 -17.33 -12.41 3.26
N VAL A 26 -17.19 -13.62 3.80
CA VAL A 26 -17.74 -14.00 5.11
C VAL A 26 -16.72 -13.79 6.24
N ALA A 27 -15.44 -13.61 5.88
CA ALA A 27 -14.37 -13.34 6.82
C ALA A 27 -13.17 -12.67 6.11
N GLU A 28 -12.42 -11.83 6.81
CA GLU A 28 -11.18 -11.22 6.33
C GLU A 28 -10.07 -11.26 7.41
N ALA A 29 -8.81 -11.34 6.97
CA ALA A 29 -7.64 -11.28 7.84
C ALA A 29 -6.52 -10.47 7.17
N ASN A 30 -5.62 -9.87 7.97
CA ASN A 30 -4.56 -8.99 7.47
C ASN A 30 -3.20 -9.45 8.00
N ASN A 31 -2.26 -9.73 7.09
CA ASN A 31 -0.89 -10.20 7.36
C ASN A 31 -0.76 -11.55 8.09
N PHE A 32 -1.85 -12.28 8.37
CA PHE A 32 -1.83 -13.62 8.95
C PHE A 32 -3.04 -14.45 8.52
N LEU A 33 -2.97 -15.77 8.70
CA LEU A 33 -4.10 -16.68 8.51
C LEU A 33 -4.61 -17.23 9.86
N PRO A 34 -5.85 -16.93 10.28
CA PRO A 34 -6.37 -17.30 11.60
C PRO A 34 -6.36 -18.82 11.86
N PRO A 35 -6.12 -19.27 13.10
CA PRO A 35 -6.15 -20.70 13.45
C PRO A 35 -7.42 -21.43 13.05
N LEU A 36 -8.60 -20.81 13.23
CA LEU A 36 -9.87 -21.41 12.82
C LEU A 36 -9.97 -21.62 11.30
N TRP A 37 -9.32 -20.79 10.48
CA TRP A 37 -9.31 -20.97 9.03
C TRP A 37 -8.42 -22.14 8.62
N GLN A 38 -7.31 -22.37 9.33
CA GLN A 38 -6.47 -23.55 9.12
C GLN A 38 -7.24 -24.85 9.42
N VAL A 39 -8.15 -24.83 10.39
CA VAL A 39 -9.06 -25.95 10.68
C VAL A 39 -10.04 -26.17 9.52
N LEU A 40 -10.61 -25.10 8.97
CA LEU A 40 -11.52 -25.18 7.81
C LEU A 40 -10.83 -25.84 6.60
N PHE A 41 -9.58 -25.44 6.32
CA PHE A 41 -8.82 -25.90 5.16
C PHE A 41 -8.06 -27.21 5.35
N SER A 42 -8.25 -27.91 6.47
CA SER A 42 -7.62 -29.21 6.78
C SER A 42 -7.93 -30.35 5.79
N ALA A 43 -8.94 -30.19 4.93
CA ALA A 43 -9.22 -31.10 3.82
C ALA A 43 -9.50 -30.32 2.53
N ALA A 44 -8.77 -29.23 2.30
CA ALA A 44 -8.95 -28.39 1.15
C ALA A 44 -8.43 -29.05 -0.15
N MET A 45 -8.96 -28.59 -1.29
CA MET A 45 -8.48 -28.91 -2.63
C MET A 45 -8.09 -27.62 -3.35
N HIS A 46 -7.18 -27.74 -4.32
CA HIS A 46 -6.80 -26.62 -5.19
C HIS A 46 -7.97 -26.25 -6.10
N GLY A 47 -8.08 -24.96 -6.43
CA GLY A 47 -8.89 -24.53 -7.56
C GLY A 47 -8.28 -23.31 -8.26
N PRO A 48 -9.00 -22.76 -9.25
CA PRO A 48 -8.44 -21.76 -10.16
C PRO A 48 -8.12 -20.46 -9.43
N SER A 49 -7.11 -19.74 -9.90
CA SER A 49 -6.83 -18.35 -9.52
C SER A 49 -7.96 -17.42 -9.97
N GLN A 50 -8.29 -16.41 -9.18
CA GLN A 50 -9.31 -15.42 -9.52
C GLN A 50 -8.68 -14.09 -9.92
N GLU A 51 -8.88 -13.67 -11.18
CA GLU A 51 -8.27 -12.43 -11.70
C GLU A 51 -9.01 -11.14 -11.31
N ALA A 52 -10.28 -11.25 -10.91
CA ALA A 52 -11.16 -10.10 -10.72
C ALA A 52 -10.95 -9.29 -9.42
N GLN A 53 -10.14 -9.77 -8.48
CA GLN A 53 -9.86 -9.11 -7.20
C GLN A 53 -8.43 -8.53 -7.09
N GLN A 54 -7.74 -8.40 -8.22
CA GLN A 54 -6.36 -7.92 -8.25
C GLN A 54 -6.31 -6.38 -8.16
N VAL A 55 -5.70 -5.87 -7.08
CA VAL A 55 -5.49 -4.42 -6.92
C VAL A 55 -4.14 -3.96 -7.50
N PHE A 56 -3.11 -4.83 -7.49
CA PHE A 56 -1.74 -4.42 -7.82
C PHE A 56 -1.00 -5.30 -8.86
N LEU A 57 -1.20 -6.62 -8.92
CA LEU A 57 -0.43 -7.55 -9.78
C LEU A 57 -1.23 -8.81 -10.20
N PRO A 58 -0.79 -9.54 -11.26
CA PRO A 58 -1.36 -10.82 -11.65
C PRO A 58 -1.28 -11.86 -10.53
N SER A 59 -2.29 -12.73 -10.45
CA SER A 59 -2.33 -13.84 -9.51
C SER A 59 -1.18 -14.81 -9.77
N VAL A 60 -0.43 -15.12 -8.71
CA VAL A 60 0.71 -16.03 -8.76
C VAL A 60 0.35 -17.43 -8.28
N CYS A 61 -0.78 -17.62 -7.59
CA CYS A 61 -1.28 -18.94 -7.17
C CYS A 61 -2.81 -19.08 -7.34
N GLY A 62 -3.29 -20.31 -7.47
CA GLY A 62 -4.72 -20.60 -7.35
C GLY A 62 -5.27 -20.34 -5.94
N GLY A 63 -6.58 -20.42 -5.76
CA GLY A 63 -7.19 -20.44 -4.42
C GLY A 63 -7.46 -21.85 -3.89
N ILE A 64 -7.92 -21.94 -2.64
CA ILE A 64 -8.23 -23.21 -1.97
C ILE A 64 -9.71 -23.35 -1.63
N TYR A 65 -10.20 -24.58 -1.71
CA TYR A 65 -11.59 -24.91 -1.52
C TYR A 65 -11.77 -25.96 -0.44
N ALA A 66 -12.66 -25.73 0.51
CA ALA A 66 -13.06 -26.73 1.50
C ALA A 66 -14.57 -26.95 1.45
N GLU A 67 -15.00 -28.22 1.46
CA GLU A 67 -16.42 -28.54 1.58
C GLU A 67 -16.96 -28.03 2.92
N ARG A 68 -17.97 -27.17 2.86
CA ARG A 68 -18.42 -26.39 4.01
C ARG A 68 -18.92 -27.27 5.15
N ALA A 69 -19.69 -28.30 4.85
CA ALA A 69 -20.22 -29.22 5.87
C ALA A 69 -19.12 -29.93 6.67
N LEU A 70 -18.07 -30.42 5.99
CA LEU A 70 -16.94 -31.08 6.65
C LEU A 70 -16.03 -30.08 7.36
N ALA A 71 -15.84 -28.90 6.80
CA ALA A 71 -15.03 -27.83 7.39
C ALA A 71 -15.66 -27.32 8.71
N GLU A 72 -16.96 -27.01 8.68
CA GLU A 72 -17.72 -26.56 9.86
C GLU A 72 -17.80 -27.66 10.93
N GLN A 73 -17.92 -28.93 10.54
CA GLN A 73 -17.89 -30.05 11.50
C GLN A 73 -16.60 -30.06 12.32
N ARG A 74 -15.44 -29.87 11.67
CA ARG A 74 -14.13 -29.82 12.34
C ARG A 74 -14.00 -28.56 13.19
N LEU A 75 -14.42 -27.42 12.64
CA LEU A 75 -14.42 -26.14 13.33
C LEU A 75 -15.17 -26.24 14.67
N PHE A 76 -16.43 -26.69 14.63
CA PHE A 76 -17.25 -26.77 15.84
C PHE A 76 -16.85 -27.92 16.77
N GLN A 77 -16.22 -28.98 16.26
CA GLN A 77 -15.60 -30.00 17.11
C GLN A 77 -14.47 -29.40 17.95
N LEU A 78 -13.57 -28.60 17.34
CA LEU A 78 -12.51 -27.90 18.06
C LEU A 78 -13.10 -26.89 19.05
N LEU A 79 -14.01 -26.03 18.60
CA LEU A 79 -14.58 -24.97 19.44
C LEU A 79 -15.35 -25.52 20.64
N THR A 80 -16.06 -26.64 20.47
CA THR A 80 -16.75 -27.32 21.58
C THR A 80 -15.74 -27.88 22.59
N PHE A 81 -14.61 -28.41 22.12
CA PHE A 81 -13.54 -28.85 23.00
C PHE A 81 -12.88 -27.68 23.75
N VAL A 82 -12.63 -26.55 23.07
CA VAL A 82 -12.08 -25.34 23.71
C VAL A 82 -13.05 -24.73 24.71
N ALA A 83 -14.36 -24.73 24.43
CA ALA A 83 -15.37 -24.26 25.38
C ALA A 83 -15.40 -25.07 26.69
N ALA A 84 -14.96 -26.34 26.66
CA ALA A 84 -14.82 -27.19 27.84
C ALA A 84 -13.49 -27.00 28.58
N HIS A 85 -12.62 -26.11 28.11
CA HIS A 85 -11.28 -25.94 28.65
C HIS A 85 -11.32 -25.43 30.11
N PRO A 86 -10.67 -26.13 31.07
CA PRO A 86 -10.79 -25.80 32.50
C PRO A 86 -10.14 -24.47 32.90
N GLY A 87 -9.27 -23.93 32.06
CA GLY A 87 -8.63 -22.63 32.23
C GLY A 87 -9.33 -21.45 31.53
N LEU A 88 -10.45 -21.69 30.84
CA LEU A 88 -11.20 -20.63 30.14
C LEU A 88 -11.85 -19.70 31.19
N PRO A 89 -11.60 -18.38 31.15
CA PRO A 89 -12.03 -17.44 32.20
C PRO A 89 -13.55 -17.25 32.21
N ASP A 90 -14.17 -17.21 31.03
CA ASP A 90 -15.62 -17.10 30.85
C ASP A 90 -16.10 -18.10 29.78
N PRO A 91 -16.45 -19.34 30.21
CA PRO A 91 -16.94 -20.37 29.29
C PRO A 91 -18.29 -20.05 28.65
N ASP A 92 -19.13 -19.25 29.32
CA ASP A 92 -20.46 -18.90 28.83
C ASP A 92 -20.36 -17.83 27.74
N ASP A 93 -19.49 -16.82 27.89
CA ASP A 93 -19.19 -15.84 26.83
C ASP A 93 -18.58 -16.52 25.60
N PHE A 94 -17.59 -17.38 25.80
CA PHE A 94 -16.98 -18.11 24.70
C PHE A 94 -18.01 -19.00 23.97
N ALA A 95 -18.88 -19.68 24.71
CA ALA A 95 -19.97 -20.46 24.11
C ALA A 95 -20.96 -19.59 23.33
N ALA A 96 -21.30 -18.39 23.84
CA ALA A 96 -22.15 -17.43 23.14
C ALA A 96 -21.53 -17.00 21.79
N ARG A 97 -20.23 -16.66 21.78
CA ARG A 97 -19.49 -16.34 20.54
C ARG A 97 -19.47 -17.52 19.57
N VAL A 98 -19.32 -18.74 20.06
CA VAL A 98 -19.39 -19.96 19.22
C VAL A 98 -20.78 -20.12 18.59
N ASP A 99 -21.85 -19.85 19.34
CA ASP A 99 -23.22 -19.92 18.84
C ASP A 99 -23.54 -18.78 17.86
N GLU A 100 -23.01 -17.57 18.07
CA GLU A 100 -23.08 -16.46 17.12
C GLU A 100 -22.40 -16.80 15.80
N LEU A 101 -21.16 -17.31 15.87
CA LEU A 101 -20.43 -17.78 14.69
C LEU A 101 -21.22 -18.90 13.97
N ARG A 102 -21.82 -19.82 14.73
CA ARG A 102 -22.68 -20.87 14.17
C ARG A 102 -23.91 -20.32 13.48
N ALA A 103 -24.55 -19.30 14.05
CA ALA A 103 -25.72 -18.65 13.46
C ALA A 103 -25.33 -17.88 12.18
N ALA A 104 -24.24 -17.11 12.23
CA ALA A 104 -23.72 -16.37 11.08
C ALA A 104 -23.32 -17.30 9.93
N LEU A 105 -22.59 -18.38 10.25
CA LEU A 105 -22.25 -19.39 9.27
C LEU A 105 -23.51 -20.05 8.72
N ALA A 106 -24.49 -20.43 9.54
CA ALA A 106 -25.74 -21.01 9.04
C ALA A 106 -26.55 -20.09 8.12
N ALA A 107 -26.43 -18.76 8.29
CA ALA A 107 -27.09 -17.76 7.46
C ALA A 107 -26.40 -17.52 6.10
N ALA A 108 -25.12 -17.90 5.96
CA ALA A 108 -24.41 -17.77 4.70
C ALA A 108 -24.90 -18.79 3.66
N ASP A 109 -25.06 -18.37 2.40
CA ASP A 109 -25.34 -19.24 1.26
C ASP A 109 -24.06 -19.92 0.74
N GLY A 110 -24.15 -21.04 0.02
CA GLY A 110 -23.00 -21.75 -0.55
C GLY A 110 -22.72 -23.14 0.04
N THR A 111 -22.07 -24.01 -0.74
CA THR A 111 -21.74 -25.41 -0.34
C THR A 111 -20.25 -25.63 -0.04
N ALA A 112 -19.39 -24.66 -0.33
CA ALA A 112 -17.96 -24.71 -0.05
C ALA A 112 -17.42 -23.35 0.43
N TYR A 113 -16.31 -23.38 1.16
CA TYR A 113 -15.48 -22.21 1.41
C TYR A 113 -14.44 -22.04 0.30
N TYR A 114 -14.18 -20.80 -0.09
CA TYR A 114 -13.08 -20.42 -0.96
C TYR A 114 -12.16 -19.45 -0.24
N GLY A 115 -10.86 -19.76 -0.17
CA GLY A 115 -9.82 -18.87 0.37
C GLY A 115 -8.90 -18.36 -0.74
N GLU A 116 -8.76 -17.04 -0.84
CA GLU A 116 -7.82 -16.38 -1.76
C GLU A 116 -6.51 -16.09 -1.02
N LEU A 117 -5.44 -16.83 -1.35
CA LEU A 117 -4.15 -16.78 -0.63
C LEU A 117 -3.04 -16.06 -1.42
N ASN A 118 -3.39 -15.40 -2.53
CA ASN A 118 -2.43 -14.76 -3.42
C ASN A 118 -1.50 -13.75 -2.72
N GLU A 119 -2.02 -12.88 -1.86
CA GLU A 119 -1.21 -11.92 -1.11
C GLU A 119 -0.42 -12.54 0.06
N TYR A 120 -0.86 -13.72 0.53
CA TYR A 120 -0.22 -14.44 1.63
C TYR A 120 1.05 -15.18 1.18
N PHE A 121 1.01 -15.89 0.04
CA PHE A 121 2.18 -16.64 -0.45
C PHE A 121 3.27 -15.76 -1.05
N TRP A 122 2.97 -14.51 -1.39
CA TRP A 122 3.97 -13.51 -1.78
C TRP A 122 5.02 -13.22 -0.69
N LEU A 123 4.68 -13.45 0.59
CA LEU A 123 5.55 -13.22 1.75
C LEU A 123 6.32 -14.48 2.20
N ALA A 124 5.92 -15.68 1.76
CA ALA A 124 6.37 -16.95 2.35
C ALA A 124 7.67 -17.54 1.76
N GLY A 125 8.24 -16.97 0.70
CA GLY A 125 9.59 -17.31 0.20
C GLY A 125 9.64 -18.16 -1.09
N THR A 126 10.86 -18.64 -1.42
CA THR A 126 11.37 -19.00 -2.77
C THR A 126 10.85 -20.30 -3.42
N GLY A 127 9.64 -20.76 -3.09
CA GLY A 127 9.03 -21.97 -3.70
C GLY A 127 8.15 -21.64 -4.91
N SER A 128 7.76 -22.64 -5.71
CA SER A 128 6.66 -22.40 -6.67
C SER A 128 5.36 -22.18 -5.88
N PRO A 129 4.48 -21.26 -6.31
CA PRO A 129 3.26 -20.97 -5.58
C PRO A 129 2.34 -22.19 -5.41
N GLU A 130 2.37 -23.14 -6.34
CA GLU A 130 1.67 -24.42 -6.25
C GLU A 130 2.27 -25.33 -5.16
N ALA A 131 3.60 -25.39 -5.05
CA ALA A 131 4.26 -26.18 -4.01
C ALA A 131 4.00 -25.61 -2.61
N MET A 132 3.97 -24.27 -2.48
CA MET A 132 3.60 -23.62 -1.22
C MET A 132 2.14 -23.90 -0.84
N MET A 133 1.24 -23.94 -1.82
CA MET A 133 -0.15 -24.33 -1.62
C MET A 133 -0.27 -25.79 -1.15
N ASP A 134 0.42 -26.71 -1.83
CA ASP A 134 0.44 -28.12 -1.48
C ASP A 134 0.94 -28.32 -0.04
N ASP A 135 2.03 -27.65 0.34
CA ASP A 135 2.59 -27.71 1.69
C ASP A 135 1.66 -27.08 2.72
N PHE A 136 1.01 -25.97 2.39
CA PHE A 136 0.02 -25.33 3.26
C PHE A 136 -1.17 -26.24 3.56
N VAL A 137 -1.77 -26.86 2.53
CA VAL A 137 -2.90 -27.80 2.72
C VAL A 137 -2.44 -29.03 3.49
N ARG A 138 -1.24 -29.55 3.21
CA ARG A 138 -0.63 -30.68 3.92
C ARG A 138 -0.42 -30.36 5.41
N ASP A 139 0.06 -29.16 5.72
CA ASP A 139 0.28 -28.70 7.09
C ASP A 139 -1.04 -28.52 7.85
N CYS A 140 -2.06 -27.97 7.21
CA CYS A 140 -3.40 -27.86 7.81
C CYS A 140 -3.98 -29.25 8.12
N ALA A 141 -3.84 -30.21 7.20
CA ALA A 141 -4.27 -31.59 7.40
C ALA A 141 -3.52 -32.26 8.57
N ALA A 142 -2.18 -32.18 8.58
CA ALA A 142 -1.35 -32.76 9.63
C ALA A 142 -1.59 -32.11 11.00
N ARG A 143 -1.85 -30.79 11.04
CA ARG A 143 -2.23 -30.06 12.25
C ARG A 143 -3.59 -30.55 12.75
N TRP A 144 -4.57 -30.72 11.87
CA TRP A 144 -5.88 -31.24 12.27
C TRP A 144 -5.82 -32.67 12.80
N GLU A 145 -5.05 -33.58 12.19
CA GLU A 145 -4.87 -34.95 12.71
C GLU A 145 -4.33 -34.96 14.15
N ARG A 146 -3.37 -34.08 14.46
CA ARG A 146 -2.84 -33.91 15.81
C ARG A 146 -3.87 -33.30 16.76
N ALA A 147 -4.70 -32.37 16.27
CA ALA A 147 -5.78 -31.78 17.05
C ALA A 147 -6.82 -32.84 17.42
N GLN A 148 -7.21 -33.69 16.47
CA GLN A 148 -8.15 -34.78 16.73
C GLN A 148 -7.62 -35.75 17.78
N ALA A 149 -6.34 -36.16 17.69
CA ALA A 149 -5.72 -37.02 18.69
C ALA A 149 -5.69 -36.36 20.09
N ALA A 150 -5.47 -35.05 20.16
CA ALA A 150 -5.50 -34.30 21.42
C ALA A 150 -6.93 -34.18 21.99
N ILE A 151 -7.94 -33.93 21.14
CA ILE A 151 -9.35 -33.90 21.54
C ILE A 151 -9.80 -35.27 22.06
N GLU A 152 -9.46 -36.36 21.37
CA GLU A 152 -9.74 -37.74 21.82
C GLU A 152 -9.03 -38.10 23.13
N GLY A 153 -7.86 -37.51 23.36
CA GLY A 153 -7.06 -37.67 24.57
C GLY A 153 -7.40 -36.71 25.72
N ASP A 154 -8.37 -35.81 25.53
CA ASP A 154 -8.73 -34.74 26.49
C ASP A 154 -7.53 -33.82 26.84
N ASP A 155 -6.59 -33.62 25.90
CA ASP A 155 -5.36 -32.85 26.08
C ASP A 155 -5.51 -31.41 25.57
N HIS A 156 -6.14 -30.60 26.41
CA HIS A 156 -6.31 -29.18 26.23
C HIS A 156 -5.01 -28.41 25.97
N ARG A 157 -3.92 -28.75 26.67
CA ARG A 157 -2.63 -28.07 26.54
C ARG A 157 -1.93 -28.39 25.21
N ALA A 158 -2.17 -29.58 24.66
CA ALA A 158 -1.73 -29.89 23.31
C ALA A 158 -2.45 -29.02 22.27
N ILE A 159 -3.74 -28.74 22.46
CA ILE A 159 -4.53 -27.85 21.59
C ILE A 159 -4.05 -26.39 21.68
N GLU A 160 -3.82 -25.85 22.89
CA GLU A 160 -3.22 -24.52 23.10
C GLU A 160 -1.92 -24.35 22.29
N LYS A 161 -1.00 -25.31 22.42
CA LYS A 161 0.31 -25.28 21.74
C LYS A 161 0.21 -25.45 20.23
N LEU A 162 -0.80 -26.16 19.75
CA LEU A 162 -0.95 -26.51 18.34
C LEU A 162 -1.50 -25.34 17.52
N TYR A 163 -2.37 -24.52 18.13
CA TYR A 163 -2.99 -23.35 17.53
C TYR A 163 -2.49 -22.03 18.10
N HIS A 164 -1.54 -22.07 19.04
CA HIS A 164 -0.89 -20.91 19.63
C HIS A 164 -1.86 -19.92 20.29
N PHE A 165 -2.78 -20.44 21.10
CA PHE A 165 -3.67 -19.61 21.91
C PHE A 165 -3.56 -19.94 23.39
N THR A 166 -3.93 -18.97 24.22
CA THR A 166 -4.10 -19.10 25.66
C THR A 166 -5.59 -19.21 25.99
N PRO A 167 -5.97 -19.90 27.09
CA PRO A 167 -7.36 -19.97 27.48
C PRO A 167 -7.99 -18.61 27.78
N HIS A 168 -7.20 -17.58 28.14
CA HIS A 168 -7.73 -16.25 28.43
C HIS A 168 -8.24 -15.56 27.16
N ASP A 169 -7.44 -15.60 26.10
CA ASP A 169 -7.68 -14.87 24.85
C ASP A 169 -8.14 -15.80 23.72
N ALA A 170 -8.72 -16.96 24.09
CA ALA A 170 -9.03 -18.03 23.15
C ALA A 170 -9.92 -17.56 22.00
N ALA A 171 -10.86 -16.63 22.22
CA ALA A 171 -11.72 -16.12 21.15
C ALA A 171 -10.92 -15.27 20.14
N ASP A 172 -10.08 -14.38 20.62
CA ASP A 172 -9.35 -13.44 19.76
C ASP A 172 -8.19 -14.13 19.05
N GLU A 173 -7.42 -14.96 19.76
CA GLU A 173 -6.27 -15.68 19.19
C GLU A 173 -6.69 -16.82 18.25
N LEU A 174 -7.88 -17.42 18.42
CA LEU A 174 -8.45 -18.34 17.43
C LEU A 174 -8.99 -17.60 16.20
N GLY A 175 -9.23 -16.29 16.30
CA GLY A 175 -9.62 -15.43 15.18
C GLY A 175 -11.13 -15.25 15.02
N PHE A 176 -11.89 -15.17 16.13
CA PHE A 176 -13.32 -14.81 16.07
C PHE A 176 -13.54 -13.42 15.47
N GLY A 177 -12.65 -12.46 15.73
CA GLY A 177 -12.73 -11.10 15.17
C GLY A 177 -12.49 -10.99 13.67
N CYS A 178 -12.11 -12.08 12.99
CA CYS A 178 -11.91 -12.10 11.55
C CYS A 178 -13.19 -12.38 10.75
N TRP A 179 -14.29 -12.75 11.42
CA TRP A 179 -15.57 -13.09 10.77
C TRP A 179 -16.43 -11.83 10.57
N LEU A 180 -16.98 -11.66 9.36
CA LEU A 180 -17.73 -10.47 8.93
C LEU A 180 -19.24 -10.58 9.23
N ALA A 181 -19.65 -11.38 10.22
CA ALA A 181 -21.03 -11.40 10.69
C ALA A 181 -21.42 -10.00 11.18
N GLU A 182 -22.62 -9.50 10.85
CA GLU A 182 -23.14 -8.18 11.26
C GLU A 182 -22.77 -7.90 12.73
N GLN A 183 -21.69 -7.13 12.92
CA GLN A 183 -21.33 -6.63 14.23
C GLN A 183 -22.42 -5.61 14.54
N ASP A 184 -23.21 -5.90 15.57
CA ASP A 184 -24.06 -4.90 16.19
C ASP A 184 -23.09 -3.85 16.75
N ASP A 185 -23.02 -2.69 16.11
CA ASP A 185 -22.19 -1.53 16.49
C ASP A 185 -22.65 -0.88 17.81
N GLY A 186 -23.22 -1.68 18.72
CA GLY A 186 -23.81 -1.31 20.00
C GLY A 186 -22.87 -1.56 21.18
N GLY A 187 -21.63 -1.08 21.10
CA GLY A 187 -20.67 -1.08 22.21
C GLY A 187 -20.16 0.34 22.47
N ASP A 188 -20.67 0.97 23.52
CA ASP A 188 -20.24 2.26 24.06
C ASP A 188 -18.76 2.20 24.47
N TRP A 189 -17.83 2.63 23.60
CA TRP A 189 -16.40 2.75 23.93
C TRP A 189 -16.11 3.99 24.77
N ASN A 190 -16.78 4.09 25.90
CA ASN A 190 -16.59 5.16 26.86
C ASN A 190 -16.31 4.60 28.26
N THR A 191 -15.05 4.25 28.51
CA THR A 191 -14.47 4.31 29.85
C THR A 191 -13.01 4.76 29.77
N ASP A 192 -12.69 5.78 30.55
CA ASP A 192 -11.37 6.38 30.71
C ASP A 192 -10.21 5.36 30.77
N ASP A 193 -9.16 5.59 29.98
CA ASP A 193 -7.81 5.03 30.09
C ASP A 193 -7.67 3.49 30.11
N GLU A 194 -8.23 2.78 29.12
CA GLU A 194 -7.85 1.38 28.84
C GLU A 194 -6.48 1.30 28.15
N VAL A 195 -5.58 0.49 28.73
CA VAL A 195 -4.18 0.36 28.31
C VAL A 195 -3.93 -0.99 27.63
N CYS A 196 -4.77 -2.00 27.90
CA CYS A 196 -5.05 -3.27 27.20
C CYS A 196 -5.97 -4.13 28.11
N GLU A 197 -6.88 -4.95 27.56
CA GLU A 197 -7.65 -6.03 28.23
C GLU A 197 -7.89 -5.84 29.75
N GLY A 198 -8.62 -4.78 30.13
CA GLY A 198 -9.05 -4.56 31.50
C GLY A 198 -7.97 -4.10 32.50
N LEU A 199 -6.79 -3.65 32.04
CA LEU A 199 -5.82 -2.91 32.83
C LEU A 199 -5.89 -1.40 32.55
N TYR A 200 -5.86 -0.63 33.64
CA TYR A 200 -5.95 0.83 33.65
C TYR A 200 -4.76 1.41 34.39
N VAL A 201 -4.14 2.44 33.80
CA VAL A 201 -3.15 3.24 34.51
C VAL A 201 -3.85 4.13 35.52
N PHE A 202 -3.37 4.15 36.76
CA PHE A 202 -3.86 5.05 37.78
C PHE A 202 -2.71 5.88 38.35
N GLU A 203 -3.01 7.11 38.73
CA GLU A 203 -2.06 8.01 39.38
C GLU A 203 -2.35 8.08 40.88
N GLN A 204 -1.32 7.92 41.70
CA GLN A 204 -1.36 8.15 43.15
C GLN A 204 -0.05 8.80 43.59
N ASP A 205 -0.13 9.90 44.34
CA ASP A 205 1.03 10.64 44.86
C ASP A 205 2.04 11.04 43.76
N GLU A 206 1.52 11.47 42.60
CA GLU A 206 2.28 11.77 41.37
C GLU A 206 3.03 10.58 40.75
N LEU A 207 2.77 9.35 41.18
CA LEU A 207 3.35 8.14 40.58
C LEU A 207 2.26 7.29 39.93
N PHE A 208 2.63 6.54 38.91
CA PHE A 208 1.73 5.69 38.16
C PHE A 208 1.83 4.24 38.59
N GLY A 209 0.69 3.55 38.54
CA GLY A 209 0.53 2.11 38.74
C GLY A 209 -0.52 1.55 37.79
N LEU A 210 -0.71 0.24 37.81
CA LEU A 210 -1.71 -0.48 37.02
C LEU A 210 -2.76 -1.10 37.94
N ARG A 211 -4.03 -1.02 37.55
CA ARG A 211 -5.14 -1.67 38.23
C ARG A 211 -6.08 -2.34 37.24
N ARG A 212 -6.86 -3.33 37.68
CA ARG A 212 -7.94 -3.91 36.88
C ARG A 212 -9.22 -3.07 36.98
N ALA A 213 -10.18 -3.33 36.08
CA ALA A 213 -11.51 -2.69 36.05
C ALA A 213 -12.24 -2.76 37.40
N ASP A 214 -12.07 -3.86 38.15
CA ASP A 214 -12.65 -4.07 39.47
C ASP A 214 -11.97 -3.27 40.60
N GLY A 215 -10.94 -2.48 40.27
CA GLY A 215 -10.14 -1.68 41.20
C GLY A 215 -8.96 -2.42 41.84
N THR A 216 -8.74 -3.70 41.50
CA THR A 216 -7.59 -4.48 41.99
C THR A 216 -6.29 -3.88 41.49
N VAL A 217 -5.44 -3.40 42.40
CA VAL A 217 -4.10 -2.89 42.06
C VAL A 217 -3.20 -4.06 41.69
N VAL A 218 -2.73 -4.07 40.44
CA VAL A 218 -1.84 -5.09 39.87
C VAL A 218 -0.39 -4.65 40.00
N LEU A 219 -0.13 -3.38 39.69
CA LEU A 219 1.16 -2.74 39.85
C LEU A 219 0.98 -1.51 40.73
N PRO A 220 1.53 -1.47 41.95
CA PRO A 220 1.40 -0.31 42.83
C PRO A 220 1.97 0.96 42.21
N ALA A 221 1.40 2.12 42.58
CA ALA A 221 1.93 3.40 42.15
C ALA A 221 3.38 3.59 42.64
N GLY A 222 4.31 3.58 41.69
CA GLY A 222 5.74 3.56 41.97
C GLY A 222 6.63 4.01 40.80
N TYR A 223 6.02 4.34 39.67
CA TYR A 223 6.67 4.64 38.40
C TYR A 223 6.43 6.09 37.99
N ASP A 224 7.40 6.69 37.32
CA ASP A 224 7.31 8.07 36.84
C ASP A 224 6.42 8.19 35.60
N ALA A 225 6.37 7.13 34.79
CA ALA A 225 5.46 6.91 33.66
C ALA A 225 5.24 5.41 33.44
N ILE A 226 4.11 5.06 32.84
CA ILE A 226 3.79 3.72 32.33
C ILE A 226 3.22 3.90 30.94
N ASP A 227 3.90 3.38 29.92
CA ASP A 227 3.44 3.42 28.54
C ASP A 227 2.70 2.11 28.21
N PRO A 228 1.52 2.21 27.58
CA PRO A 228 0.68 1.06 27.27
C PRO A 228 1.35 0.05 26.34
N ILE A 229 0.81 -1.17 26.34
CA ILE A 229 1.15 -2.16 25.33
C ILE A 229 0.49 -1.71 24.02
N GLU A 230 1.29 -1.36 23.02
CA GLU A 230 0.79 -1.04 21.69
C GLU A 230 0.37 -2.33 20.94
N TYR A 231 -0.55 -2.21 19.97
CA TYR A 231 -1.20 -3.35 19.30
C TYR A 231 -0.21 -4.35 18.66
N ASP A 232 1.01 -3.92 18.35
CA ASP A 232 2.08 -4.70 17.74
C ASP A 232 3.25 -5.05 18.68
N GLN A 233 3.17 -4.68 19.97
CA GLN A 233 4.24 -4.94 20.94
C GLN A 233 3.85 -5.99 21.99
N PRO A 234 4.80 -6.88 22.39
CA PRO A 234 4.52 -7.93 23.36
C PRO A 234 4.51 -7.44 24.82
N PHE A 235 5.00 -6.22 25.10
CA PHE A 235 5.18 -5.69 26.45
C PHE A 235 4.86 -4.20 26.50
N GLY A 236 4.52 -3.72 27.69
CA GLY A 236 4.42 -2.30 27.98
C GLY A 236 5.67 -1.81 28.71
N VAL A 237 5.87 -0.50 28.75
CA VAL A 237 7.11 0.11 29.27
C VAL A 237 6.86 0.77 30.62
N LEU A 238 7.76 0.53 31.56
CA LEU A 238 7.77 1.15 32.89
C LEU A 238 8.92 2.15 32.97
N GLU A 239 8.66 3.40 33.36
CA GLU A 239 9.72 4.37 33.62
C GLU A 239 9.87 4.63 35.12
N ARG A 240 11.11 4.56 35.63
CA ARG A 240 11.43 5.01 36.98
C ARG A 240 12.83 5.59 37.06
N GLN A 241 12.94 6.81 37.57
CA GLN A 241 14.16 7.61 37.70
C GLN A 241 14.93 7.72 36.36
N GLY A 242 14.20 7.84 35.24
CA GLY A 242 14.78 7.88 33.90
C GLY A 242 15.40 6.56 33.44
N LYS A 243 14.96 5.43 34.01
CA LYS A 243 15.28 4.07 33.56
C LYS A 243 14.03 3.39 33.05
N LEU A 244 14.18 2.58 32.01
CA LEU A 244 13.11 1.81 31.40
C LEU A 244 13.10 0.37 31.90
N GLY A 245 11.90 -0.18 32.07
CA GLY A 245 11.58 -1.55 32.41
C GLY A 245 10.40 -2.03 31.57
N LEU A 246 9.99 -3.29 31.76
CA LEU A 246 8.92 -3.93 30.99
C LEU A 246 7.89 -4.58 31.91
N TYR A 247 6.64 -4.57 31.46
CA TYR A 247 5.55 -5.35 32.05
C TYR A 247 4.78 -6.15 31.00
N ASP A 248 4.18 -7.27 31.38
CA ASP A 248 3.36 -8.13 30.51
C ASP A 248 1.88 -7.70 30.48
N ARG A 249 1.07 -8.38 29.66
CA ARG A 249 -0.38 -8.13 29.56
C ARG A 249 -1.13 -8.32 30.89
N ASP A 250 -0.57 -9.07 31.83
CA ASP A 250 -1.12 -9.23 33.17
C ASP A 250 -0.75 -8.10 34.12
N GLY A 251 -0.02 -7.08 33.65
CA GLY A 251 0.47 -5.96 34.46
C GLY A 251 1.64 -6.34 35.36
N LYS A 252 2.23 -7.52 35.16
CA LYS A 252 3.35 -8.01 35.95
C LYS A 252 4.65 -7.51 35.37
N GLU A 253 5.51 -6.98 36.26
CA GLU A 253 6.86 -6.55 35.90
C GLU A 253 7.69 -7.75 35.39
N ILE A 254 8.09 -7.68 34.12
CA ILE A 254 8.99 -8.62 33.45
C ILE A 254 10.45 -8.19 33.62
N LEU A 255 10.71 -6.89 33.50
CA LEU A 255 12.02 -6.30 33.67
C LEU A 255 11.89 -5.05 34.53
N ALA A 256 12.52 -5.05 35.71
CA ALA A 256 12.57 -3.86 36.55
C ALA A 256 13.26 -2.69 35.81
N PRO A 257 12.83 -1.43 36.03
CA PRO A 257 13.46 -0.26 35.44
C PRO A 257 14.98 -0.23 35.65
N CYS A 258 15.73 -0.54 34.59
CA CYS A 258 17.19 -0.65 34.63
C CYS A 258 17.89 -0.34 33.30
N LEU A 259 17.12 -0.11 32.24
CA LEU A 259 17.61 0.22 30.90
C LEU A 259 17.74 1.74 30.76
N ASP A 260 18.73 2.18 30.00
CA ASP A 260 18.91 3.59 29.63
C ASP A 260 18.02 3.96 28.45
N ASP A 261 17.85 3.03 27.51
CA ASP A 261 17.02 3.17 26.31
C ASP A 261 16.55 1.80 25.81
N LEU A 262 15.45 1.76 25.07
CA LEU A 262 14.84 0.57 24.48
C LEU A 262 14.36 0.87 23.06
N TYR A 263 14.79 0.05 22.10
CA TYR A 263 14.47 0.20 20.68
C TYR A 263 13.37 -0.79 20.26
N ASP A 264 12.76 -0.54 19.10
CA ASP A 264 11.65 -1.33 18.55
C ASP A 264 11.87 -2.85 18.61
N TRP A 265 10.79 -3.56 18.90
CA TRP A 265 10.70 -5.00 18.76
C TRP A 265 10.71 -5.38 17.28
N ARG A 266 11.68 -6.19 16.86
CA ARG A 266 11.73 -6.79 15.51
C ARG A 266 12.04 -8.27 15.62
N GLU A 267 11.23 -9.09 14.95
CA GLU A 267 11.43 -10.54 14.91
C GLU A 267 11.50 -11.21 16.29
N GLY A 268 10.79 -10.66 17.28
CA GLY A 268 10.80 -11.13 18.66
C GLY A 268 12.05 -10.77 19.46
N TYR A 269 12.82 -9.76 19.05
CA TYR A 269 13.96 -9.24 19.81
C TYR A 269 13.92 -7.71 19.85
N ALA A 270 14.44 -7.12 20.92
CA ALA A 270 14.62 -5.67 21.03
C ALA A 270 16.07 -5.34 21.40
N LEU A 271 16.64 -4.33 20.75
CA LEU A 271 17.93 -3.76 21.15
C LEU A 271 17.70 -2.87 22.39
N PHE A 272 18.60 -2.94 23.37
CA PHE A 272 18.53 -2.06 24.55
C PHE A 272 19.88 -1.42 24.85
N GLU A 273 19.86 -0.26 25.49
CA GLU A 273 21.03 0.39 26.05
C GLU A 273 21.04 0.26 27.59
N GLN A 274 22.19 -0.08 28.17
CA GLN A 274 22.41 -0.10 29.61
C GLN A 274 23.88 0.21 29.94
N GLY A 275 24.10 1.27 30.71
CA GLY A 275 25.43 1.72 31.11
C GLY A 275 26.29 2.18 29.94
N GLY A 276 25.68 2.77 28.90
CA GLY A 276 26.37 3.19 27.67
C GLY A 276 26.81 2.03 26.76
N LYS A 277 26.23 0.85 26.94
CA LYS A 277 26.49 -0.35 26.14
C LYS A 277 25.19 -0.98 25.66
N PHE A 278 25.28 -1.73 24.58
CA PHE A 278 24.14 -2.29 23.88
C PHE A 278 24.06 -3.81 24.06
N GLY A 279 22.82 -4.30 24.21
CA GLY A 279 22.45 -5.70 24.35
C GLY A 279 21.10 -5.99 23.67
N TYR A 280 20.61 -7.23 23.80
CA TYR A 280 19.38 -7.66 23.16
C TYR A 280 18.44 -8.37 24.16
N LEU A 281 17.16 -8.02 24.13
CA LEU A 281 16.08 -8.74 24.81
C LEU A 281 15.48 -9.80 23.88
N ASP A 282 15.07 -10.94 24.43
CA ASP A 282 14.29 -11.97 23.74
C ASP A 282 12.78 -11.64 23.75
N ALA A 283 11.99 -12.44 23.03
CA ALA A 283 10.54 -12.31 22.91
C ALA A 283 9.79 -12.49 24.24
N GLN A 284 10.49 -12.79 25.34
CA GLN A 284 9.95 -12.88 26.68
C GLN A 284 10.40 -11.69 27.56
N GLY A 285 11.00 -10.65 26.97
CA GLY A 285 11.49 -9.47 27.69
C GLY A 285 12.76 -9.71 28.51
N ARG A 286 13.42 -10.87 28.34
CA ARG A 286 14.62 -11.25 29.10
C ARG A 286 15.87 -10.89 28.31
N GLN A 287 16.96 -10.57 28.99
CA GLN A 287 18.25 -10.31 28.32
C GLN A 287 18.78 -11.58 27.65
N ALA A 288 18.56 -11.71 26.33
CA ALA A 288 19.16 -12.74 25.50
C ALA A 288 20.68 -12.55 25.41
N ILE A 289 21.09 -11.28 25.26
CA ILE A 289 22.49 -10.88 25.20
C ILE A 289 22.66 -9.66 26.10
N ALA A 290 23.45 -9.80 27.16
CA ALA A 290 23.72 -8.70 28.08
C ALA A 290 24.42 -7.52 27.39
N ALA A 291 24.25 -6.31 27.92
CA ALA A 291 24.86 -5.10 27.40
C ALA A 291 26.40 -5.18 27.42
N GLN A 292 26.98 -5.36 26.24
CA GLN A 292 28.43 -5.52 26.06
C GLN A 292 29.00 -4.84 24.82
N PHE A 293 28.13 -4.46 23.88
CA PHE A 293 28.52 -3.88 22.60
C PHE A 293 28.49 -2.34 22.63
N LEU A 294 29.13 -1.72 21.64
CA LEU A 294 29.11 -0.28 21.41
C LEU A 294 27.90 0.11 20.54
N ALA A 295 27.68 1.41 20.33
CA ALA A 295 26.48 1.95 19.68
C ALA A 295 26.27 1.51 18.22
N GLY A 296 27.30 1.04 17.51
CA GLY A 296 27.19 0.57 16.11
C GLY A 296 26.58 -0.82 15.95
N CYS A 297 25.59 -1.17 16.77
CA CYS A 297 24.81 -2.39 16.63
C CYS A 297 23.55 -2.18 15.79
N SER A 298 23.05 -3.23 15.15
CA SER A 298 21.77 -3.22 14.44
C SER A 298 20.75 -4.14 15.13
N PRO A 299 19.44 -3.96 14.85
CA PRO A 299 18.45 -5.01 15.11
C PRO A 299 18.80 -6.31 14.38
N PHE A 300 18.16 -7.41 14.79
CA PHE A 300 18.20 -8.66 14.04
C PHE A 300 17.39 -8.53 12.75
N ASN A 301 17.93 -9.01 11.63
CA ASN A 301 17.17 -9.16 10.39
C ASN A 301 16.27 -10.41 10.44
N LEU A 302 15.48 -10.63 9.38
CA LEU A 302 14.58 -11.79 9.24
C LEU A 302 15.30 -13.15 9.40
N ALA A 303 16.57 -13.22 8.99
CA ALA A 303 17.39 -14.42 9.13
C ALA A 303 18.00 -14.61 10.53
N GLY A 304 17.70 -13.72 11.48
CA GLY A 304 18.20 -13.80 12.86
C GLY A 304 19.66 -13.42 13.02
N VAL A 305 20.17 -12.54 12.15
CA VAL A 305 21.54 -12.01 12.20
C VAL A 305 21.52 -10.52 12.51
N ALA A 306 22.45 -10.08 13.36
CA ALA A 306 22.66 -8.67 13.67
C ALA A 306 24.14 -8.32 13.52
N SER A 307 24.41 -7.06 13.17
CA SER A 307 25.74 -6.49 13.28
C SER A 307 25.97 -5.94 14.68
N VAL A 308 27.17 -6.14 15.21
CA VAL A 308 27.59 -5.63 16.52
C VAL A 308 28.93 -4.93 16.42
N GLU A 309 29.14 -3.95 17.29
CA GLU A 309 30.40 -3.20 17.41
C GLU A 309 31.08 -3.47 18.76
N THR A 310 32.38 -3.67 18.73
CA THR A 310 33.25 -3.71 19.91
C THR A 310 34.46 -2.79 19.71
N ALA A 311 35.30 -2.64 20.72
CA ALA A 311 36.57 -1.91 20.59
C ALA A 311 37.51 -2.48 19.50
N GLN A 312 37.28 -3.71 19.04
CA GLN A 312 38.06 -4.36 17.97
C GLN A 312 37.53 -4.06 16.57
N GLY A 313 36.27 -3.63 16.46
CA GLY A 313 35.57 -3.36 15.20
C GLY A 313 34.15 -3.94 15.20
N HIS A 314 33.60 -4.11 14.00
CA HIS A 314 32.30 -4.71 13.73
C HIS A 314 32.40 -6.19 13.36
N GLY A 315 31.33 -6.93 13.60
CA GLY A 315 31.12 -8.30 13.13
C GLY A 315 29.63 -8.67 13.14
N LEU A 316 29.31 -9.91 12.77
CA LEU A 316 27.95 -10.44 12.77
C LEU A 316 27.78 -11.47 13.88
N ILE A 317 26.61 -11.49 14.51
CA ILE A 317 26.21 -12.46 15.51
C ILE A 317 24.87 -13.10 15.15
N ASP A 318 24.62 -14.31 15.65
CA ASP A 318 23.29 -14.90 15.67
C ASP A 318 22.48 -14.44 16.91
N ARG A 319 21.21 -14.88 16.99
CA ARG A 319 20.30 -14.60 18.13
C ARG A 319 20.81 -15.07 19.49
N THR A 320 21.79 -15.98 19.54
CA THR A 320 22.42 -16.45 20.78
C THR A 320 23.61 -15.57 21.20
N GLY A 321 23.97 -14.58 20.38
CA GLY A 321 25.16 -13.75 20.54
C GLY A 321 26.44 -14.41 20.06
N LYS A 322 26.35 -15.57 19.41
CA LYS A 322 27.53 -16.27 18.89
C LYS A 322 28.03 -15.54 17.64
N PRO A 323 29.33 -15.22 17.55
CA PRO A 323 29.89 -14.58 16.37
C PRO A 323 29.83 -15.51 15.15
N LEU A 324 29.21 -15.01 14.07
CA LEU A 324 29.21 -15.60 12.73
C LEU A 324 30.43 -15.15 11.92
N THR A 325 30.97 -13.97 12.25
CA THR A 325 32.19 -13.44 11.64
C THR A 325 33.18 -12.96 12.71
N ALA A 326 34.44 -12.75 12.32
CA ALA A 326 35.39 -12.09 13.20
C ALA A 326 34.96 -10.62 13.44
N ILE A 327 34.97 -10.17 14.69
CA ILE A 327 34.60 -8.80 15.08
C ILE A 327 35.81 -7.87 14.90
N THR A 328 36.27 -7.74 13.67
CA THR A 328 37.49 -6.98 13.31
C THR A 328 37.26 -6.04 12.12
N TYR A 329 36.05 -5.99 11.58
CA TYR A 329 35.73 -5.15 10.42
C TYR A 329 35.59 -3.69 10.85
N LYS A 330 35.84 -2.74 9.95
CA LYS A 330 35.67 -1.32 10.24
C LYS A 330 34.21 -0.87 10.23
N LYS A 331 33.35 -1.58 9.50
CA LYS A 331 31.91 -1.31 9.41
C LYS A 331 31.20 -2.58 8.93
N ALA A 332 30.01 -2.84 9.46
CA ALA A 332 29.04 -3.78 8.93
C ALA A 332 27.74 -3.03 8.61
N GLU A 333 27.05 -3.45 7.55
CA GLU A 333 25.81 -2.81 7.10
C GLU A 333 24.98 -3.86 6.37
N TYR A 334 23.68 -3.91 6.63
CA TYR A 334 22.75 -4.73 5.87
C TYR A 334 22.31 -3.95 4.63
N LEU A 335 22.33 -4.60 3.47
CA LEU A 335 21.85 -4.04 2.22
C LEU A 335 20.52 -4.70 1.88
N ASP A 336 19.41 -4.00 2.11
CA ASP A 336 18.06 -4.54 1.91
C ASP A 336 17.85 -5.04 0.48
N ASP A 337 18.23 -4.25 -0.53
CA ASP A 337 18.13 -4.59 -1.96
C ASP A 337 18.90 -5.87 -2.36
N LEU A 338 19.93 -6.23 -1.57
CA LEU A 338 20.78 -7.41 -1.82
C LEU A 338 20.41 -8.57 -0.90
N ALA A 339 19.59 -8.33 0.13
CA ALA A 339 19.36 -9.23 1.25
C ALA A 339 20.68 -9.82 1.79
N ALA A 340 21.69 -8.97 1.99
CA ALA A 340 23.05 -9.38 2.30
C ALA A 340 23.78 -8.38 3.18
N TRP A 341 24.72 -8.88 3.99
CA TRP A 341 25.59 -8.07 4.82
C TRP A 341 26.85 -7.64 4.07
N ARG A 342 27.16 -6.35 4.14
CA ARG A 342 28.38 -5.73 3.62
C ARG A 342 29.34 -5.39 4.75
N LEU A 343 30.45 -6.12 4.83
CA LEU A 343 31.47 -5.97 5.87
C LEU A 343 32.76 -5.37 5.29
N LYS A 344 33.17 -4.19 5.77
CA LYS A 344 34.33 -3.44 5.24
C LYS A 344 35.58 -3.66 6.09
N HIS A 345 36.68 -4.10 5.49
CA HIS A 345 38.02 -4.07 6.12
C HIS A 345 38.64 -2.66 6.03
N GLY A 346 38.29 -1.91 4.99
CA GLY A 346 38.83 -0.59 4.66
C GLY A 346 38.28 -0.09 3.34
N PRO A 347 38.86 0.97 2.75
CA PRO A 347 38.32 1.61 1.54
C PRO A 347 38.48 0.77 0.25
N LYS A 348 39.19 -0.35 0.29
CA LYS A 348 39.53 -1.17 -0.88
C LYS A 348 39.17 -2.65 -0.74
N ARG A 349 38.55 -3.06 0.37
CA ARG A 349 38.22 -4.46 0.61
C ARG A 349 36.92 -4.56 1.38
N VAL A 350 36.01 -5.32 0.80
CA VAL A 350 34.67 -5.59 1.29
C VAL A 350 34.41 -7.08 1.14
N ASP A 351 33.86 -7.67 2.19
CA ASP A 351 33.35 -9.03 2.14
C ASP A 351 31.81 -8.96 2.24
N LEU A 352 31.13 -9.78 1.45
CA LEU A 352 29.68 -9.92 1.43
C LEU A 352 29.29 -11.25 2.05
N PHE A 353 28.24 -11.23 2.85
CA PHE A 353 27.63 -12.40 3.46
C PHE A 353 26.13 -12.39 3.13
N LEU A 354 25.53 -13.57 2.94
CA LEU A 354 24.09 -13.70 2.77
C LEU A 354 23.35 -13.23 4.04
N ALA A 355 22.02 -13.06 3.97
CA ALA A 355 21.22 -12.58 5.10
C ALA A 355 21.44 -13.36 6.41
N ASP A 356 21.65 -14.66 6.31
CA ASP A 356 21.93 -15.61 7.41
C ASP A 356 23.39 -15.54 7.93
N GLY A 357 24.20 -14.63 7.39
CA GLY A 357 25.61 -14.47 7.77
C GLY A 357 26.55 -15.47 7.11
N THR A 358 26.08 -16.30 6.17
CA THR A 358 26.94 -17.21 5.39
C THR A 358 27.86 -16.41 4.46
N PRO A 359 29.18 -16.67 4.42
CA PRO A 359 30.08 -16.00 3.49
C PRO A 359 29.64 -16.17 2.05
N TRP A 360 29.52 -15.08 1.31
CA TRP A 360 29.08 -15.09 -0.09
C TRP A 360 30.22 -14.73 -1.05
N ILE A 361 30.73 -13.49 -0.99
CA ILE A 361 31.77 -13.02 -1.90
C ILE A 361 32.80 -12.20 -1.09
N ALA A 362 34.07 -12.60 -1.14
CA ALA A 362 35.16 -11.86 -0.52
C ALA A 362 36.10 -11.29 -1.59
N GLY A 363 36.46 -10.01 -1.51
CA GLY A 363 37.38 -9.46 -2.50
C GLY A 363 37.75 -7.98 -2.33
N PRO A 364 38.72 -7.51 -3.12
CA PRO A 364 39.20 -6.14 -3.09
C PRO A 364 38.24 -5.19 -3.82
N PHE A 365 36.95 -5.26 -3.48
CA PHE A 365 35.92 -4.41 -4.07
C PHE A 365 35.96 -3.03 -3.42
N LYS A 366 35.85 -1.98 -4.24
CA LYS A 366 35.68 -0.60 -3.73
C LYS A 366 34.21 -0.30 -3.46
N GLU A 367 33.33 -0.81 -4.32
CA GLU A 367 31.89 -0.65 -4.25
C GLU A 367 31.19 -1.96 -4.60
N VAL A 368 30.03 -2.16 -3.98
CA VAL A 368 29.09 -3.24 -4.24
C VAL A 368 27.71 -2.61 -4.27
N ARG A 369 26.94 -2.88 -5.33
CA ARG A 369 25.54 -2.48 -5.48
C ARG A 369 24.71 -3.65 -6.04
N CYS A 370 23.43 -3.69 -5.71
CA CYS A 370 22.45 -4.55 -6.37
C CYS A 370 21.83 -3.80 -7.57
N LEU A 371 21.39 -4.49 -8.61
CA LEU A 371 20.64 -3.89 -9.73
C LEU A 371 19.21 -4.42 -9.88
N VAL A 372 18.84 -5.49 -9.17
CA VAL A 372 17.54 -6.19 -9.27
C VAL A 372 17.13 -6.64 -7.88
N ASP A 373 15.84 -6.62 -7.53
CA ASP A 373 15.35 -7.22 -6.28
C ASP A 373 15.83 -8.69 -6.15
N GLY A 374 16.87 -8.89 -5.33
CA GLY A 374 17.49 -10.19 -5.13
C GLY A 374 18.37 -10.74 -6.26
N GLY A 375 18.86 -9.92 -7.20
CA GLY A 375 19.70 -10.36 -8.33
C GLY A 375 21.22 -10.18 -8.19
N ASP A 376 21.92 -10.00 -9.31
CA ASP A 376 23.39 -9.97 -9.37
C ASP A 376 24.00 -8.80 -8.57
N ALA A 377 25.09 -9.08 -7.86
CA ALA A 377 25.92 -8.06 -7.23
C ALA A 377 26.85 -7.42 -8.28
N VAL A 378 26.64 -6.14 -8.57
CA VAL A 378 27.60 -5.35 -9.34
C VAL A 378 28.72 -4.90 -8.41
N VAL A 379 29.93 -5.28 -8.78
CA VAL A 379 31.12 -4.93 -8.02
C VAL A 379 32.00 -4.00 -8.84
N ARG A 380 32.66 -3.07 -8.14
CA ARG A 380 33.69 -2.23 -8.73
C ARG A 380 35.06 -2.66 -8.23
N ILE A 381 35.89 -3.15 -9.15
CA ILE A 381 37.29 -3.47 -8.93
C ILE A 381 38.12 -2.38 -9.62
N ASP A 382 38.83 -1.61 -8.83
CA ASP A 382 39.59 -0.44 -9.26
C ASP A 382 38.82 0.66 -10.00
N LYS A 383 38.79 0.61 -11.34
CA LYS A 383 38.06 1.54 -12.23
C LYS A 383 37.10 0.79 -13.17
N SER A 384 36.90 -0.50 -12.90
CA SER A 384 36.14 -1.38 -13.77
C SER A 384 35.01 -2.06 -13.00
N TYR A 385 33.88 -2.22 -13.68
CA TYR A 385 32.68 -2.88 -13.19
C TYR A 385 32.56 -4.28 -13.77
N GLY A 386 32.06 -5.20 -12.95
CA GLY A 386 31.67 -6.56 -13.30
C GLY A 386 30.54 -7.03 -12.38
N THR A 387 30.06 -8.26 -12.56
CA THR A 387 28.97 -8.82 -11.76
C THR A 387 29.34 -10.17 -11.13
N PHE A 388 28.65 -10.50 -10.05
CA PHE A 388 28.61 -11.83 -9.46
C PHE A 388 27.16 -12.25 -9.25
N GLN A 389 26.85 -13.49 -9.57
CA GLN A 389 25.53 -14.06 -9.37
C GLN A 389 25.23 -14.30 -7.89
N ARG A 390 23.96 -14.30 -7.51
CA ARG A 390 23.50 -14.55 -6.14
C ARG A 390 23.94 -15.91 -5.58
N ASN A 391 24.07 -16.92 -6.44
CA ASN A 391 24.64 -18.23 -6.10
C ASN A 391 26.16 -18.20 -5.85
N GLY A 392 26.82 -17.04 -5.99
CA GLY A 392 28.26 -16.84 -5.80
C GLY A 392 29.11 -17.12 -7.04
N GLN A 393 28.51 -17.51 -8.17
CA GLN A 393 29.24 -17.73 -9.41
C GLN A 393 29.67 -16.40 -10.06
N PRO A 394 30.81 -16.36 -10.78
CA PRO A 394 31.20 -15.19 -11.55
C PRO A 394 30.14 -14.86 -12.60
N GLY A 395 29.75 -13.59 -12.68
CA GLY A 395 28.97 -13.05 -13.80
C GLY A 395 29.90 -12.37 -14.81
N LEU A 396 29.57 -11.15 -15.21
CA LEU A 396 30.38 -10.37 -16.14
C LEU A 396 31.76 -10.04 -15.54
N PRO A 397 32.85 -10.21 -16.31
CA PRO A 397 34.18 -9.86 -15.85
C PRO A 397 34.29 -8.35 -15.58
N ALA A 398 35.17 -7.98 -14.63
CA ALA A 398 35.40 -6.59 -14.26
C ALA A 398 36.32 -5.85 -15.26
N ASN A 399 35.85 -5.65 -16.50
CA ASN A 399 36.59 -4.98 -17.58
C ASN A 399 35.77 -3.87 -18.27
N HIS A 400 34.68 -3.42 -17.65
CA HIS A 400 33.80 -2.36 -18.17
C HIS A 400 34.01 -1.06 -17.42
N SER A 401 34.08 0.09 -18.09
CA SER A 401 34.10 1.40 -17.42
C SER A 401 32.74 1.80 -16.87
N GLU A 402 31.67 1.32 -17.50
CA GLU A 402 30.28 1.51 -17.08
C GLU A 402 29.51 0.20 -17.29
N LEU A 403 28.59 -0.11 -16.39
CA LEU A 403 27.76 -1.32 -16.40
C LEU A 403 26.42 -1.03 -15.74
N GLU A 404 25.33 -1.16 -16.49
CA GLU A 404 23.96 -0.89 -16.02
C GLU A 404 23.02 -2.01 -16.45
N LEU A 405 21.95 -2.24 -15.69
CA LEU A 405 20.94 -3.23 -16.06
C LEU A 405 20.05 -2.64 -17.15
N LEU A 406 19.95 -3.33 -18.28
CA LEU A 406 19.04 -2.97 -19.36
C LEU A 406 17.67 -3.63 -19.20
N CYS A 407 17.67 -4.95 -18.97
CA CYS A 407 16.46 -5.75 -18.90
C CYS A 407 16.71 -7.00 -18.06
N GLN A 408 15.76 -7.33 -17.19
CA GLN A 408 15.70 -8.63 -16.55
C GLN A 408 14.97 -9.62 -17.44
N LEU A 409 15.43 -10.86 -17.47
CA LEU A 409 14.75 -11.98 -18.11
C LEU A 409 14.12 -12.86 -17.03
N ASP A 410 13.07 -13.58 -17.37
CA ASP A 410 12.32 -14.41 -16.43
C ASP A 410 13.23 -15.51 -15.84
N ASP A 411 13.04 -15.80 -14.55
CA ASP A 411 13.76 -16.87 -13.87
C ASP A 411 13.23 -18.22 -14.37
N ASP A 412 14.12 -19.07 -14.87
CA ASP A 412 13.79 -20.42 -15.31
C ASP A 412 13.68 -21.41 -14.13
N GLY A 413 13.70 -20.90 -12.90
CA GLY A 413 13.70 -21.68 -11.67
C GLY A 413 15.08 -22.27 -11.33
N SER A 414 16.13 -21.90 -12.07
CA SER A 414 17.50 -22.37 -11.80
C SER A 414 18.20 -21.57 -10.68
N GLY A 415 17.59 -20.47 -10.21
CA GLY A 415 18.19 -19.54 -9.26
C GLY A 415 19.33 -18.71 -9.88
N THR A 416 19.44 -18.71 -11.21
CA THR A 416 20.36 -17.87 -11.96
C THR A 416 19.59 -16.69 -12.53
N VAL A 417 19.86 -15.49 -12.03
CA VAL A 417 19.24 -14.28 -12.58
C VAL A 417 19.80 -14.03 -13.97
N ARG A 418 18.97 -14.24 -14.98
CA ARG A 418 19.29 -13.93 -16.37
C ARG A 418 19.02 -12.45 -16.61
N ALA A 419 20.06 -11.69 -16.89
CA ALA A 419 19.97 -10.26 -17.12
C ALA A 419 20.72 -9.83 -18.37
N ILE A 420 20.25 -8.75 -18.99
CA ILE A 420 20.94 -8.04 -20.06
C ILE A 420 21.49 -6.75 -19.47
N TYR A 421 22.77 -6.51 -19.69
CA TYR A 421 23.51 -5.36 -19.21
C TYR A 421 23.87 -4.44 -20.35
N LEU A 422 23.65 -3.13 -20.16
CA LEU A 422 24.38 -2.12 -20.91
C LEU A 422 25.81 -2.11 -20.40
N VAL A 423 26.76 -2.22 -21.33
CA VAL A 423 28.18 -2.26 -21.01
C VAL A 423 28.94 -1.25 -21.85
N VAL A 424 29.89 -0.56 -21.22
CA VAL A 424 30.92 0.19 -21.92
C VAL A 424 32.26 -0.50 -21.63
N PRO A 425 32.74 -1.37 -22.55
CA PRO A 425 34.04 -2.00 -22.39
C PRO A 425 35.14 -0.96 -22.26
N GLN A 426 36.17 -1.25 -21.47
CA GLN A 426 37.24 -0.30 -21.23
C GLN A 426 37.91 0.13 -22.55
N GLY A 427 37.90 1.45 -22.81
CA GLY A 427 38.46 2.03 -24.03
C GLY A 427 37.52 2.04 -25.23
N ALA A 428 36.31 1.50 -25.12
CA ALA A 428 35.26 1.68 -26.10
C ALA A 428 34.73 3.12 -26.09
N GLN A 429 34.20 3.57 -27.22
CA GLN A 429 33.56 4.88 -27.37
C GLN A 429 32.04 4.77 -27.56
N GLY A 430 31.46 3.62 -27.23
CA GLY A 430 30.05 3.35 -27.40
C GLY A 430 29.57 2.30 -26.41
N VAL A 431 28.27 2.28 -26.20
CA VAL A 431 27.55 1.34 -25.36
C VAL A 431 27.22 0.09 -26.19
N GLY A 432 27.36 -1.08 -25.56
CA GLY A 432 26.91 -2.37 -26.07
C GLY A 432 25.90 -3.00 -25.12
N ALA A 433 25.24 -4.07 -25.54
CA ALA A 433 24.36 -4.86 -24.69
C ALA A 433 24.86 -6.31 -24.64
N THR A 434 25.02 -6.84 -23.42
CA THR A 434 25.52 -8.21 -23.20
C THR A 434 24.63 -8.95 -22.22
N LEU A 435 24.41 -10.24 -22.45
CA LEU A 435 23.80 -11.12 -21.46
C LEU A 435 24.74 -11.33 -20.26
N TYR A 436 24.20 -11.75 -19.11
CA TYR A 436 24.94 -11.98 -17.86
C TYR A 436 26.16 -12.91 -17.99
N ASP A 437 26.16 -13.82 -18.97
CA ASP A 437 27.25 -14.75 -19.27
C ASP A 437 28.33 -14.17 -20.19
N GLY A 438 28.18 -12.92 -20.63
CA GLY A 438 29.07 -12.21 -21.54
C GLY A 438 28.71 -12.35 -23.02
N THR A 439 27.61 -13.04 -23.37
CA THR A 439 27.14 -13.11 -24.76
C THR A 439 26.79 -11.72 -25.27
N VAL A 440 27.46 -11.28 -26.34
CA VAL A 440 27.23 -9.96 -26.95
C VAL A 440 25.95 -9.99 -27.78
N LEU A 441 24.95 -9.20 -27.37
CA LEU A 441 23.68 -9.05 -28.09
C LEU A 441 23.77 -7.87 -29.07
N VAL A 442 24.34 -6.75 -28.60
CA VAL A 442 24.58 -5.54 -29.39
C VAL A 442 26.04 -5.10 -29.21
N PRO A 443 26.82 -4.88 -30.29
CA PRO A 443 28.21 -4.48 -30.18
C PRO A 443 28.37 -3.07 -29.59
N PRO A 444 29.49 -2.77 -28.89
CA PRO A 444 29.71 -1.53 -28.15
C PRO A 444 30.10 -0.35 -29.05
N GLN A 445 29.19 0.05 -29.94
CA GLN A 445 29.43 1.08 -30.95
C GLN A 445 28.33 2.15 -31.01
N PHE A 446 27.26 1.99 -30.24
CA PHE A 446 26.09 2.87 -30.25
C PHE A 446 26.18 3.89 -29.10
N GLU A 447 25.41 4.97 -29.18
CA GLU A 447 25.32 5.97 -28.12
C GLU A 447 24.37 5.52 -27.01
N ALA A 448 23.23 4.93 -27.40
CA ALA A 448 22.25 4.36 -26.49
C ALA A 448 21.64 3.08 -27.08
N ILE A 449 21.17 2.19 -26.22
CA ILE A 449 20.51 0.94 -26.59
C ILE A 449 19.28 0.77 -25.70
N ASP A 450 18.16 0.39 -26.30
CA ASP A 450 16.91 0.09 -25.62
C ASP A 450 16.32 -1.24 -26.10
N VAL A 451 15.51 -1.89 -25.26
CA VAL A 451 14.89 -3.19 -25.54
C VAL A 451 13.44 -2.99 -25.99
N LEU A 452 13.09 -3.62 -27.10
CA LEU A 452 11.71 -3.63 -27.58
C LEU A 452 10.97 -4.84 -26.96
N GLN A 453 10.44 -4.65 -25.74
CA GLN A 453 9.98 -5.73 -24.85
C GLN A 453 8.83 -6.61 -25.41
N GLU A 454 8.05 -6.14 -26.38
CA GLU A 454 6.81 -6.79 -26.84
C GLU A 454 6.99 -7.75 -28.02
N LEU A 455 8.19 -7.86 -28.60
CA LEU A 455 8.51 -8.78 -29.69
C LEU A 455 9.08 -10.11 -29.18
N ARG A 456 8.52 -10.64 -28.09
CA ARG A 456 8.81 -12.01 -27.66
C ARG A 456 8.07 -12.97 -28.60
N PRO A 457 8.74 -13.91 -29.30
CA PRO A 457 8.05 -14.90 -30.11
C PRO A 457 7.12 -15.71 -29.20
N SER A 458 5.81 -15.66 -29.48
CA SER A 458 4.82 -16.44 -28.74
C SER A 458 5.11 -17.93 -28.88
N GLY A 459 5.49 -18.58 -27.78
CA GLY A 459 5.38 -20.04 -27.63
C GLY A 459 6.66 -20.85 -27.56
N ASP A 460 7.84 -20.26 -27.34
CA ASP A 460 9.06 -21.04 -27.08
C ASP A 460 9.74 -20.59 -25.79
N ALA A 461 9.40 -21.25 -24.68
CA ALA A 461 9.93 -20.99 -23.32
C ALA A 461 11.46 -21.20 -23.20
N ASN A 462 12.15 -21.50 -24.30
CA ASN A 462 13.60 -21.67 -24.37
C ASN A 462 14.34 -20.49 -25.03
N ARG A 463 13.65 -19.40 -25.43
CA ARG A 463 14.26 -18.20 -26.02
C ARG A 463 13.75 -16.91 -25.38
N ASP A 464 14.11 -16.71 -24.11
CA ASP A 464 13.74 -15.51 -23.33
C ASP A 464 14.61 -14.27 -23.61
N VAL A 465 15.52 -14.31 -24.59
CA VAL A 465 16.35 -13.15 -24.95
C VAL A 465 15.66 -12.35 -26.07
N PRO A 466 15.42 -11.03 -25.90
CA PRO A 466 14.89 -10.18 -26.97
C PRO A 466 15.75 -10.28 -28.23
N ALA A 467 15.10 -10.49 -29.38
CA ALA A 467 15.78 -10.58 -30.67
C ALA A 467 16.15 -9.21 -31.24
N LEU A 468 15.39 -8.16 -30.88
CA LEU A 468 15.47 -6.84 -31.51
C LEU A 468 15.72 -5.73 -30.47
N PHE A 469 16.66 -4.85 -30.77
CA PHE A 469 17.08 -3.74 -29.92
C PHE A 469 16.97 -2.42 -30.70
N VAL A 470 16.44 -1.38 -30.07
CA VAL A 470 16.51 -0.04 -30.62
C VAL A 470 17.89 0.52 -30.30
N VAL A 471 18.60 0.99 -31.31
CA VAL A 471 19.98 1.50 -31.17
C VAL A 471 20.08 2.92 -31.66
N ASP A 472 20.73 3.79 -30.88
CA ASP A 472 20.96 5.19 -31.23
C ASP A 472 22.37 5.39 -31.79
N ALA A 473 22.46 6.03 -32.95
CA ALA A 473 23.72 6.47 -33.52
C ALA A 473 24.11 7.84 -32.96
N ARG A 474 25.40 8.19 -33.05
CA ARG A 474 25.97 9.44 -32.47
C ARG A 474 25.36 10.76 -32.97
N ASN A 475 24.43 10.70 -33.92
CA ASN A 475 23.71 11.83 -34.50
C ASN A 475 22.28 11.98 -33.93
N GLY A 476 21.89 11.18 -32.94
CA GLY A 476 20.53 11.15 -32.37
C GLY A 476 19.50 10.52 -33.29
N CYS A 477 19.96 9.65 -34.20
CA CYS A 477 19.08 8.85 -35.07
C CYS A 477 19.09 7.40 -34.61
N LYS A 478 17.90 6.85 -34.46
CA LYS A 478 17.59 5.49 -34.03
C LYS A 478 17.47 4.56 -35.21
N GLY A 479 17.92 3.34 -35.01
CA GLY A 479 17.75 2.19 -35.89
C GLY A 479 17.30 0.96 -35.09
N LEU A 480 17.11 -0.16 -35.78
CA LEU A 480 16.73 -1.42 -35.17
C LEU A 480 17.79 -2.47 -35.45
N TRP A 481 18.34 -3.05 -34.39
CA TRP A 481 19.37 -4.08 -34.44
C TRP A 481 18.79 -5.46 -34.14
N ASP A 482 19.11 -6.45 -34.97
CA ASP A 482 18.80 -7.85 -34.71
C ASP A 482 20.00 -8.55 -34.08
N ALA A 483 19.83 -8.99 -32.83
CA ALA A 483 20.87 -9.66 -32.05
C ALA A 483 21.18 -11.08 -32.55
N HIS A 484 20.26 -11.75 -33.24
CA HIS A 484 20.52 -13.06 -33.84
C HIS A 484 21.27 -12.92 -35.17
N ALA A 485 20.84 -11.98 -36.02
CA ALA A 485 21.47 -11.73 -37.32
C ALA A 485 22.73 -10.85 -37.22
N GLN A 486 22.96 -10.19 -36.08
CA GLN A 486 24.09 -9.28 -35.83
C GLN A 486 24.20 -8.17 -36.88
N GLN A 487 23.07 -7.55 -37.22
CA GLN A 487 22.99 -6.47 -38.21
C GLN A 487 21.81 -5.53 -37.95
N LEU A 488 21.86 -4.33 -38.56
CA LEU A 488 20.73 -3.41 -38.58
C LEU A 488 19.64 -3.94 -39.52
N VAL A 489 18.43 -4.10 -38.99
CA VAL A 489 17.20 -4.34 -39.76
C VAL A 489 16.65 -3.01 -40.28
N LEU A 490 16.73 -1.96 -39.45
CA LEU A 490 16.41 -0.59 -39.83
C LEU A 490 17.65 0.29 -39.67
N PRO A 491 18.02 1.10 -40.67
CA PRO A 491 19.15 2.01 -40.56
C PRO A 491 18.87 3.08 -39.49
N CYS A 492 19.95 3.64 -38.91
CA CYS A 492 19.87 4.72 -37.93
C CYS A 492 19.52 6.06 -38.59
N GLU A 493 18.28 6.19 -39.05
CA GLU A 493 17.76 7.37 -39.76
C GLU A 493 16.50 7.95 -39.09
N TYR A 494 15.94 7.27 -38.09
CA TYR A 494 14.66 7.64 -37.47
C TYR A 494 14.87 8.45 -36.19
N ARG A 495 14.02 9.44 -35.90
CA ARG A 495 14.08 10.16 -34.59
C ARG A 495 13.44 9.33 -33.48
N PHE A 496 12.38 8.63 -33.83
CA PHE A 496 11.58 7.83 -32.92
C PHE A 496 11.35 6.45 -33.52
N ILE A 497 11.46 5.40 -32.69
CA ILE A 497 11.08 4.03 -32.99
C ILE A 497 10.41 3.48 -31.73
N TRP A 498 9.16 3.05 -31.84
CA TRP A 498 8.37 2.48 -30.75
C TRP A 498 7.67 1.22 -31.18
N SER A 499 7.32 0.36 -30.22
CA SER A 499 6.49 -0.82 -30.47
C SER A 499 5.01 -0.51 -30.40
N LEU A 500 4.25 -1.18 -31.26
CA LEU A 500 2.79 -1.21 -31.26
C LEU A 500 2.34 -2.67 -31.20
N VAL A 501 1.31 -2.97 -30.41
CA VAL A 501 0.65 -4.28 -30.41
C VAL A 501 -0.79 -4.13 -30.88
N ALA A 502 -1.17 -4.91 -31.89
CA ALA A 502 -2.56 -5.03 -32.36
C ALA A 502 -2.91 -6.48 -32.69
N ALA A 503 -4.01 -6.97 -32.11
CA ALA A 503 -4.54 -8.32 -32.35
C ALA A 503 -3.46 -9.42 -32.24
N GLY A 504 -2.55 -9.31 -31.27
CA GLY A 504 -1.44 -10.26 -31.06
C GLY A 504 -0.28 -10.12 -32.05
N ARG A 505 -0.26 -9.10 -32.91
CA ARG A 505 0.85 -8.77 -33.81
C ARG A 505 1.62 -7.58 -33.25
N ALA A 506 2.94 -7.67 -33.28
CA ALA A 506 3.80 -6.54 -32.93
C ALA A 506 4.27 -5.82 -34.20
N LEU A 507 4.20 -4.50 -34.18
CA LEU A 507 4.56 -3.55 -35.23
C LEU A 507 5.44 -2.45 -34.65
N LEU A 508 5.95 -1.59 -35.52
CA LEU A 508 6.78 -0.45 -35.20
C LEU A 508 6.09 0.85 -35.63
N LEU A 509 6.09 1.85 -34.75
CA LEU A 509 5.79 3.23 -35.09
C LEU A 509 7.10 4.02 -35.12
N MET A 510 7.38 4.63 -36.27
CA MET A 510 8.67 5.25 -36.54
C MET A 510 8.46 6.67 -37.06
N TYR A 511 9.39 7.60 -36.77
CA TYR A 511 9.35 8.95 -37.33
C TYR A 511 10.66 9.29 -38.04
N ARG A 512 10.54 9.89 -39.22
CA ARG A 512 11.66 10.44 -40.00
C ARG A 512 11.35 11.86 -40.43
N ASP A 513 12.36 12.74 -40.40
CA ASP A 513 12.17 14.19 -40.65
C ASP A 513 11.60 14.51 -42.04
N ASP A 514 11.89 13.67 -43.06
CA ASP A 514 11.48 13.84 -44.46
C ASP A 514 10.22 13.05 -44.85
N GLU A 515 9.88 11.98 -44.14
CA GLU A 515 8.72 11.11 -44.41
C GLU A 515 7.60 11.21 -43.38
N GLY A 516 7.85 11.84 -42.23
CA GLY A 516 6.91 11.88 -41.11
C GLY A 516 6.82 10.54 -40.40
N TRP A 517 5.64 10.21 -39.87
CA TRP A 517 5.42 8.96 -39.17
C TRP A 517 5.09 7.80 -40.11
N ILE A 518 5.62 6.63 -39.79
CA ILE A 518 5.54 5.40 -40.57
C ILE A 518 5.18 4.26 -39.63
N VAL A 519 4.28 3.38 -40.06
CA VAL A 519 4.01 2.11 -39.38
C VAL A 519 4.61 0.98 -40.21
N ALA A 520 5.41 0.12 -39.58
CA ALA A 520 6.08 -0.99 -40.25
C ALA A 520 6.01 -2.27 -39.42
N HIS A 521 6.19 -3.40 -40.08
CA HIS A 521 6.50 -4.66 -39.42
C HIS A 521 7.92 -4.62 -38.83
N PRO A 522 8.25 -5.51 -37.86
CA PRO A 522 9.58 -5.59 -37.27
C PRO A 522 10.72 -5.85 -38.26
N ASP A 523 10.41 -6.44 -39.42
CA ASP A 523 11.35 -6.65 -40.53
C ASP A 523 11.57 -5.40 -41.40
N GLY A 524 10.94 -4.27 -41.03
CA GLY A 524 11.02 -2.99 -41.71
C GLY A 524 10.05 -2.82 -42.87
N THR A 525 9.22 -3.82 -43.19
CA THR A 525 8.25 -3.69 -44.28
C THR A 525 7.07 -2.78 -43.89
N PRO A 526 6.65 -1.81 -44.72
CA PRO A 526 5.55 -0.92 -44.39
C PRO A 526 4.25 -1.68 -44.11
N PHE A 527 3.57 -1.33 -43.03
CA PHE A 527 2.28 -1.90 -42.67
C PHE A 527 1.14 -1.00 -43.15
N VAL A 528 0.22 -1.58 -43.91
CA VAL A 528 -1.02 -0.93 -44.34
C VAL A 528 -2.20 -1.69 -43.73
N PRO A 529 -2.92 -1.11 -42.75
CA PRO A 529 -4.07 -1.78 -42.15
C PRO A 529 -5.15 -2.05 -43.21
N GLN A 530 -5.89 -3.16 -43.09
CA GLN A 530 -7.00 -3.47 -44.02
C GLN A 530 -8.40 -3.17 -43.43
N ARG A 531 -8.50 -2.97 -42.11
CA ARG A 531 -9.73 -2.66 -41.35
C ARG A 531 -9.41 -1.81 -40.11
N TYR A 532 -10.45 -1.35 -39.41
CA TYR A 532 -10.39 -0.75 -38.07
C TYR A 532 -9.64 -1.68 -37.09
N GLU A 533 -8.35 -1.47 -36.89
CA GLU A 533 -7.54 -2.17 -35.89
C GLU A 533 -7.14 -1.16 -34.81
N ARG A 534 -7.42 -1.49 -33.54
CA ARG A 534 -6.96 -0.70 -32.38
C ARG A 534 -5.57 -1.19 -32.01
N PHE A 535 -4.62 -0.28 -31.90
CA PHE A 535 -3.25 -0.56 -31.47
C PHE A 535 -3.08 -0.03 -30.05
N ALA A 536 -2.39 -0.79 -29.21
CA ALA A 536 -1.85 -0.32 -27.96
C ALA A 536 -0.36 0.01 -28.18
N ALA A 537 0.11 1.13 -27.65
CA ALA A 537 1.53 1.49 -27.63
C ALA A 537 2.05 1.33 -26.20
N ASN A 538 3.21 0.71 -26.04
CA ASN A 538 3.90 0.60 -24.76
C ASN A 538 4.91 1.75 -24.65
N MET A 539 4.44 2.93 -24.23
CA MET A 539 5.28 4.12 -24.05
C MET A 539 5.57 4.32 -22.55
N ARG A 540 6.84 4.53 -22.19
CA ARG A 540 7.31 4.76 -20.80
C ARG A 540 7.25 6.22 -20.33
N GLU A 541 6.42 7.06 -20.93
CA GLU A 541 6.16 8.44 -20.45
C GLU A 541 4.65 8.68 -20.23
N PRO A 542 4.25 9.52 -19.26
CA PRO A 542 2.83 9.70 -18.91
C PRO A 542 1.96 10.43 -19.95
N ASP A 543 2.53 11.00 -21.02
CA ASP A 543 1.81 11.99 -21.85
C ASP A 543 1.48 11.56 -23.30
N LEU A 544 1.75 10.33 -23.70
CA LEU A 544 1.56 9.91 -25.09
C LEU A 544 0.78 8.59 -25.18
N MET A 545 -0.52 8.65 -25.45
CA MET A 545 -1.31 7.50 -25.90
C MET A 545 -1.38 7.57 -27.43
N ALA A 546 -0.66 6.67 -28.12
CA ALA A 546 -0.90 6.43 -29.53
C ALA A 546 -2.03 5.40 -29.67
N GLY A 547 -3.05 5.74 -30.47
CA GLY A 547 -4.14 4.82 -30.80
C GLY A 547 -4.51 5.02 -32.26
N VAL A 548 -4.40 3.95 -33.07
CA VAL A 548 -5.04 3.99 -34.40
C VAL A 548 -6.52 3.75 -34.18
N LEU A 549 -7.31 4.77 -34.46
CA LEU A 549 -8.76 4.69 -34.56
C LEU A 549 -9.09 5.10 -35.97
N ALA A 550 -9.78 4.24 -36.68
CA ALA A 550 -10.47 4.69 -37.87
C ALA A 550 -11.94 4.93 -37.47
N ALA A 551 -12.56 5.97 -38.02
CA ALA A 551 -14.01 6.09 -38.07
C ALA A 551 -14.42 6.97 -39.26
N GLY A 552 -15.42 6.50 -40.01
CA GLY A 552 -16.47 7.33 -40.61
C GLY A 552 -16.15 8.08 -41.90
N ASP A 553 -15.24 9.05 -41.89
CA ASP A 553 -15.04 9.98 -43.03
C ASP A 553 -13.68 9.78 -43.74
N ILE A 554 -12.86 8.85 -43.23
CA ILE A 554 -11.59 8.39 -43.80
C ILE A 554 -11.80 7.61 -45.12
N GLU A 555 -13.00 7.10 -45.36
CA GLU A 555 -13.34 6.22 -46.50
C GLU A 555 -13.11 6.90 -47.87
N GLN A 556 -13.27 8.22 -47.95
CA GLN A 556 -13.04 8.98 -49.18
C GLN A 556 -11.54 9.21 -49.48
N ALA A 557 -10.73 9.50 -48.46
CA ALA A 557 -9.27 9.63 -48.59
C ALA A 557 -8.59 8.28 -48.84
N TRP A 558 -9.14 7.22 -48.23
CA TRP A 558 -8.62 5.85 -48.34
C TRP A 558 -8.91 5.18 -49.70
N SER A 559 -9.93 5.63 -50.43
CA SER A 559 -10.14 5.19 -51.82
C SER A 559 -8.94 5.48 -52.75
N ALA A 560 -7.98 6.30 -52.28
CA ALA A 560 -6.68 6.56 -52.92
C ALA A 560 -5.49 5.74 -52.33
N GLY A 561 -5.72 4.82 -51.38
CA GLY A 561 -4.75 3.80 -50.92
C GLY A 561 -3.85 4.17 -49.74
N LYS A 562 -4.33 4.92 -48.75
CA LYS A 562 -3.46 5.62 -47.77
C LYS A 562 -3.96 5.51 -46.32
N ALA A 563 -3.05 5.24 -45.37
CA ALA A 563 -3.34 4.99 -43.96
C ALA A 563 -3.36 6.27 -43.10
N ALA A 564 -4.09 6.23 -41.98
CA ALA A 564 -4.20 7.34 -41.01
C ALA A 564 -4.07 6.85 -39.55
N TYR A 565 -3.48 7.64 -38.66
CA TYR A 565 -3.32 7.36 -37.22
C TYR A 565 -3.57 8.63 -36.38
N ALA A 566 -3.97 8.46 -35.11
CA ALA A 566 -4.18 9.56 -34.17
C ALA A 566 -3.09 9.55 -33.08
N TRP A 567 -2.59 10.75 -32.77
CA TRP A 567 -1.48 10.98 -31.85
C TRP A 567 -1.84 12.09 -30.88
N ARG A 568 -1.70 11.86 -29.57
CA ARG A 568 -1.87 12.90 -28.56
C ARG A 568 -0.53 13.59 -28.32
N ASP A 569 -0.44 14.91 -28.47
CA ASP A 569 0.76 15.71 -28.18
C ASP A 569 0.42 16.66 -27.03
N GLY A 570 0.86 16.33 -25.82
CA GLY A 570 0.44 16.99 -24.59
C GLY A 570 -1.09 16.89 -24.39
N GLN A 571 -1.80 18.02 -24.47
CA GLN A 571 -3.25 18.06 -24.23
C GLN A 571 -4.11 17.83 -25.48
N ALA A 572 -3.55 17.87 -26.69
CA ALA A 572 -4.33 17.86 -27.93
C ALA A 572 -4.19 16.54 -28.71
N TRP A 573 -5.27 16.10 -29.35
CA TRP A 573 -5.27 14.93 -30.24
C TRP A 573 -5.14 15.36 -31.70
N ARG A 574 -4.08 14.91 -32.36
CA ARG A 574 -3.78 15.19 -33.75
C ARG A 574 -4.04 13.96 -34.62
N LEU A 575 -4.82 14.11 -35.69
CA LEU A 575 -5.01 13.06 -36.69
C LEU A 575 -4.02 13.27 -37.82
N TYR A 576 -3.37 12.20 -38.25
CA TYR A 576 -2.44 12.22 -39.36
C TYR A 576 -2.90 11.25 -40.43
N ALA A 577 -2.94 11.71 -41.68
CA ALA A 577 -3.17 10.90 -42.86
C ALA A 577 -2.07 11.23 -43.87
N ASP A 578 -1.51 10.23 -44.56
CA ASP A 578 -0.44 10.47 -45.55
C ASP A 578 0.83 11.17 -45.02
N GLY A 579 1.12 11.02 -43.72
CA GLY A 579 2.20 11.76 -43.08
C GLY A 579 1.91 13.26 -42.90
N ARG A 580 0.63 13.69 -42.99
CA ARG A 580 0.20 15.10 -42.81
C ARG A 580 -0.91 15.22 -41.76
N GLU A 581 -0.85 16.29 -40.97
CA GLU A 581 -1.81 16.60 -39.91
C GLU A 581 -3.17 17.08 -40.49
N VAL A 582 -4.27 16.57 -39.94
CA VAL A 582 -5.66 16.87 -40.33
C VAL A 582 -6.46 17.26 -39.07
N THR A 583 -6.93 18.51 -38.97
CA THR A 583 -7.70 19.05 -37.83
C THR A 583 -9.14 18.49 -37.83
N GLU A 584 -9.64 17.74 -36.83
CA GLU A 584 -9.94 18.01 -35.40
C GLU A 584 -11.38 18.51 -35.11
N VAL A 585 -12.42 17.74 -35.49
CA VAL A 585 -13.80 18.01 -35.03
C VAL A 585 -14.57 16.72 -34.65
N ALA A 586 -14.53 15.67 -35.48
CA ALA A 586 -15.33 14.46 -35.23
C ALA A 586 -14.75 13.51 -34.15
N TYR A 587 -13.42 13.44 -34.04
CA TYR A 587 -12.72 12.62 -33.06
C TYR A 587 -12.85 13.12 -31.62
N GLN A 588 -12.86 14.45 -31.46
CA GLN A 588 -13.08 15.14 -30.19
C GLN A 588 -14.47 14.81 -29.59
N LEU A 589 -15.50 14.67 -30.44
CA LEU A 589 -16.86 14.29 -30.05
C LEU A 589 -16.98 12.83 -29.56
N GLU A 590 -16.13 11.93 -30.05
CA GLU A 590 -16.17 10.51 -29.64
C GLU A 590 -15.34 10.24 -28.39
N GLN A 591 -14.26 10.99 -28.17
CA GLN A 591 -13.42 10.92 -26.96
C GLN A 591 -14.08 11.56 -25.73
N ALA A 592 -14.77 12.69 -25.90
CA ALA A 592 -15.58 13.31 -24.83
C ALA A 592 -16.68 12.39 -24.29
N ARG A 593 -17.07 11.38 -25.07
CA ARG A 593 -18.09 10.38 -24.73
C ARG A 593 -17.57 9.20 -23.89
N LYS A 594 -16.25 9.05 -23.76
CA LYS A 594 -15.58 7.87 -23.21
C LYS A 594 -14.66 8.15 -22.00
N ALA A 595 -14.55 9.38 -21.51
CA ALA A 595 -13.69 9.75 -20.38
C ALA A 595 -14.48 10.42 -19.23
N PRO A 596 -14.16 10.14 -17.94
CA PRO A 596 -14.52 10.99 -16.81
C PRO A 596 -13.37 11.94 -16.41
N PRO A 597 -13.64 13.00 -15.61
CA PRO A 597 -14.23 14.27 -16.01
C PRO A 597 -13.21 15.25 -16.65
N ILE A 598 -13.77 16.20 -17.39
CA ILE A 598 -13.09 17.18 -18.25
C ILE A 598 -12.65 18.37 -17.40
N ALA A 599 -11.43 18.32 -16.84
CA ALA A 599 -10.85 19.46 -16.13
C ALA A 599 -9.81 20.24 -16.96
N ALA A 600 -9.45 19.79 -18.17
CA ALA A 600 -8.21 20.24 -18.80
C ALA A 600 -8.33 21.17 -20.03
N ASP A 601 -9.46 21.20 -20.77
CA ASP A 601 -9.58 22.05 -21.97
C ASP A 601 -10.85 22.91 -22.01
N ALA A 602 -10.73 24.10 -21.43
CA ALA A 602 -11.77 25.13 -21.39
C ALA A 602 -12.18 25.65 -22.78
N ALA A 603 -11.30 25.57 -23.79
CA ALA A 603 -11.60 26.01 -25.15
C ALA A 603 -12.35 24.94 -25.96
N ALA A 604 -12.11 23.65 -25.68
CA ALA A 604 -12.89 22.55 -26.25
C ALA A 604 -14.33 22.54 -25.70
N ALA A 605 -14.51 22.76 -24.40
CA ALA A 605 -15.82 22.87 -23.74
C ALA A 605 -16.69 23.99 -24.31
N ALA A 606 -16.14 25.20 -24.48
CA ALA A 606 -16.85 26.35 -25.06
C ALA A 606 -17.29 26.12 -26.52
N ARG A 607 -16.58 25.28 -27.28
CA ARG A 607 -16.92 24.92 -28.67
C ARG A 607 -18.03 23.86 -28.76
N LEU A 608 -18.20 23.03 -27.72
CA LEU A 608 -19.16 21.92 -27.69
C LEU A 608 -20.53 22.30 -27.11
N GLY A 609 -20.62 23.40 -26.34
CA GLY A 609 -21.84 23.87 -25.67
C GLY A 609 -23.12 23.93 -26.54
N PRO A 610 -23.07 24.43 -27.80
CA PRO A 610 -24.26 24.48 -28.66
C PRO A 610 -24.77 23.10 -29.13
N HIS A 611 -23.93 22.06 -29.13
CA HIS A 611 -24.28 20.73 -29.65
C HIS A 611 -24.88 19.80 -28.57
N VAL A 612 -24.55 20.01 -27.29
CA VAL A 612 -25.16 19.30 -26.15
C VAL A 612 -26.66 19.65 -25.98
N ILE A 613 -27.04 20.86 -26.38
CA ILE A 613 -28.43 21.37 -26.31
C ILE A 613 -29.38 20.61 -27.27
N ALA A 614 -28.85 19.84 -28.23
CA ALA A 614 -29.64 19.29 -29.35
C ALA A 614 -30.15 17.84 -29.18
N GLY A 615 -30.11 17.22 -27.99
CA GLY A 615 -31.06 16.12 -27.76
C GLY A 615 -30.75 14.96 -26.80
N MET A 616 -29.65 14.91 -26.05
CA MET A 616 -29.47 13.92 -24.97
C MET A 616 -28.61 14.51 -23.84
N GLY A 617 -29.24 14.88 -22.73
CA GLY A 617 -28.57 15.47 -21.56
C GLY A 617 -27.86 14.41 -20.73
N ASP A 618 -26.54 14.34 -20.87
CA ASP A 618 -25.66 13.58 -19.98
C ASP A 618 -25.23 14.47 -18.81
N ALA A 619 -25.55 14.06 -17.58
CA ALA A 619 -25.26 14.80 -16.36
C ALA A 619 -23.75 15.00 -16.13
N LEU A 620 -22.93 14.04 -16.56
CA LEU A 620 -21.46 14.11 -16.46
C LEU A 620 -20.88 15.14 -17.43
N ALA A 621 -21.42 15.21 -18.64
CA ALA A 621 -21.03 16.23 -19.62
C ALA A 621 -21.37 17.65 -19.13
N CYS A 622 -22.51 17.82 -18.45
CA CYS A 622 -22.85 19.09 -17.84
C CYS A 622 -21.90 19.46 -16.68
N ALA A 623 -21.49 18.51 -15.82
CA ALA A 623 -20.54 18.79 -14.74
C ALA A 623 -19.16 19.22 -15.29
N ALA A 624 -18.67 18.50 -16.30
CA ALA A 624 -17.47 18.80 -17.06
C ALA A 624 -17.49 20.21 -17.71
N LEU A 625 -18.61 20.60 -18.31
CA LEU A 625 -18.79 21.95 -18.85
C LEU A 625 -18.76 23.01 -17.74
N GLY A 626 -19.30 22.69 -16.56
CA GLY A 626 -19.20 23.53 -15.37
C GLY A 626 -17.75 23.81 -14.95
N GLU A 627 -16.95 22.75 -14.86
CA GLU A 627 -15.51 22.85 -14.51
C GLU A 627 -14.74 23.68 -15.52
N ALA A 628 -14.96 23.40 -16.80
CA ALA A 628 -14.32 24.12 -17.89
C ALA A 628 -14.70 25.62 -17.93
N SER A 629 -15.98 25.95 -17.70
CA SER A 629 -16.43 27.35 -17.60
C SER A 629 -15.84 28.06 -16.37
N MET A 630 -15.70 27.37 -15.23
CA MET A 630 -15.01 27.92 -14.06
C MET A 630 -13.54 28.20 -14.36
N ALA A 631 -12.84 27.27 -15.02
CA ALA A 631 -11.45 27.44 -15.42
C ALA A 631 -11.26 28.58 -16.44
N ALA A 632 -12.26 28.83 -17.29
CA ALA A 632 -12.30 29.97 -18.20
C ALA A 632 -12.63 31.31 -17.52
N GLY A 633 -13.02 31.29 -16.24
CA GLY A 633 -13.45 32.47 -15.50
C GLY A 633 -14.90 32.90 -15.76
N ASP A 634 -15.71 32.10 -16.46
CA ASP A 634 -17.15 32.33 -16.63
C ASP A 634 -17.95 31.60 -15.56
N ALA A 635 -17.97 32.19 -14.36
CA ALA A 635 -18.69 31.63 -13.22
C ALA A 635 -20.21 31.48 -13.48
N THR A 636 -20.81 32.37 -14.28
CA THR A 636 -22.25 32.34 -14.56
C THR A 636 -22.61 31.16 -15.45
N GLU A 637 -21.82 30.92 -16.50
CA GLU A 637 -22.01 29.74 -17.35
C GLU A 637 -21.72 28.45 -16.57
N ALA A 638 -20.67 28.45 -15.74
CA ALA A 638 -20.34 27.30 -14.92
C ALA A 638 -21.46 26.91 -13.95
N CYS A 639 -21.98 27.89 -13.20
CA CYS A 639 -23.06 27.66 -12.26
C CYS A 639 -24.31 27.11 -12.97
N ARG A 640 -24.60 27.56 -14.20
CA ARG A 640 -25.71 27.05 -14.99
C ARG A 640 -25.51 25.57 -15.37
N TRP A 641 -24.29 25.20 -15.73
CA TRP A 641 -23.94 23.82 -16.06
C TRP A 641 -23.99 22.89 -14.85
N TYR A 642 -23.45 23.32 -13.71
CA TYR A 642 -23.58 22.59 -12.44
C TYR A 642 -25.03 22.45 -12.00
N ALA A 643 -25.86 23.50 -12.15
CA ALA A 643 -27.30 23.41 -11.86
C ALA A 643 -28.00 22.34 -12.71
N THR A 644 -27.60 22.23 -13.99
CA THR A 644 -28.17 21.27 -14.94
C THR A 644 -27.73 19.84 -14.60
N ALA A 645 -26.45 19.63 -14.26
CA ALA A 645 -25.92 18.34 -13.82
C ALA A 645 -26.51 17.89 -12.48
N ALA A 646 -26.66 18.82 -11.54
CA ALA A 646 -27.25 18.58 -10.22
C ALA A 646 -28.72 18.17 -10.32
N ALA A 647 -29.50 18.82 -11.21
CA ALA A 647 -30.88 18.45 -11.50
C ALA A 647 -31.03 17.07 -12.16
N ALA A 648 -29.96 16.55 -12.76
CA ALA A 648 -29.90 15.22 -13.34
C ALA A 648 -29.33 14.15 -12.39
N GLY A 649 -29.08 14.49 -11.11
CA GLY A 649 -28.69 13.53 -10.07
C GLY A 649 -27.19 13.26 -9.93
N GLN A 650 -26.32 14.08 -10.55
CA GLN A 650 -24.87 13.88 -10.44
C GLN A 650 -24.34 14.45 -9.11
N LEU A 651 -23.82 13.54 -8.27
CA LEU A 651 -23.52 13.77 -6.86
C LEU A 651 -22.55 14.93 -6.59
N GLU A 652 -21.49 15.05 -7.38
CA GLU A 652 -20.46 16.08 -7.19
C GLU A 652 -20.97 17.48 -7.59
N ALA A 653 -21.73 17.59 -8.68
CA ALA A 653 -22.35 18.83 -9.11
C ALA A 653 -23.46 19.28 -8.17
N GLN A 654 -24.16 18.37 -7.48
CA GLN A 654 -25.10 18.74 -6.42
C GLN A 654 -24.38 19.52 -5.30
N LEU A 655 -23.18 19.08 -4.89
CA LEU A 655 -22.36 19.77 -3.89
C LEU A 655 -21.77 21.09 -4.42
N ILE A 656 -21.21 21.09 -5.63
CA ILE A 656 -20.62 22.30 -6.24
C ILE A 656 -21.71 23.35 -6.49
N TYR A 657 -22.87 22.97 -6.99
CA TYR A 657 -23.98 23.89 -7.21
C TYR A 657 -24.52 24.45 -5.89
N ALA A 658 -24.61 23.63 -4.84
CA ALA A 658 -24.96 24.12 -3.50
C ALA A 658 -23.94 25.16 -3.00
N ARG A 659 -22.64 24.96 -3.22
CA ARG A 659 -21.60 25.96 -2.91
C ARG A 659 -21.78 27.24 -3.73
N CYS A 660 -22.06 27.15 -5.03
CA CYS A 660 -22.36 28.31 -5.87
C CYS A 660 -23.53 29.13 -5.31
N LEU A 661 -24.60 28.45 -4.86
CA LEU A 661 -25.76 29.08 -4.23
C LEU A 661 -25.45 29.71 -2.88
N LEU A 662 -24.53 29.15 -2.08
CA LEU A 662 -24.13 29.73 -0.79
C LEU A 662 -23.26 30.97 -0.97
N ASP A 663 -22.26 30.89 -1.85
CA ASP A 663 -21.26 31.94 -2.02
C ASP A 663 -21.65 32.99 -3.09
N GLY A 664 -22.74 32.74 -3.84
CA GLY A 664 -23.16 33.57 -4.97
C GLY A 664 -22.22 33.48 -6.18
N THR A 665 -21.50 32.37 -6.33
CA THR A 665 -20.56 32.18 -7.45
C THR A 665 -21.35 31.88 -8.72
N GLY A 666 -21.43 32.86 -9.61
CA GLY A 666 -22.10 32.70 -10.91
C GLY A 666 -23.63 32.79 -10.87
N CYS A 667 -24.24 32.87 -9.69
CA CYS A 667 -25.67 33.02 -9.48
C CYS A 667 -25.95 33.98 -8.32
N THR A 668 -27.22 34.34 -8.13
CA THR A 668 -27.65 35.05 -6.92
C THR A 668 -27.56 34.09 -5.73
N ALA A 669 -26.89 34.50 -4.65
CA ALA A 669 -26.82 33.70 -3.44
C ALA A 669 -28.22 33.38 -2.90
N ASP A 670 -28.46 32.10 -2.62
CA ASP A 670 -29.72 31.56 -2.09
C ASP A 670 -29.42 30.35 -1.20
N ALA A 671 -29.15 30.64 0.08
CA ALA A 671 -28.88 29.62 1.08
C ALA A 671 -30.06 28.65 1.30
N GLN A 672 -31.30 29.08 1.02
CA GLN A 672 -32.46 28.19 1.13
C GLN A 672 -32.50 27.18 -0.01
N ALA A 673 -32.15 27.59 -1.23
CA ALA A 673 -31.99 26.68 -2.36
C ALA A 673 -30.82 25.72 -2.14
N ALA A 674 -29.68 26.21 -1.65
CA ALA A 674 -28.53 25.36 -1.31
C ALA A 674 -28.90 24.31 -0.26
N ARG A 675 -29.61 24.71 0.80
CA ARG A 675 -30.09 23.79 1.83
C ARG A 675 -30.98 22.69 1.24
N ARG A 676 -31.98 23.04 0.44
CA ARG A 676 -32.86 22.06 -0.21
C ARG A 676 -32.08 21.09 -1.10
N GLN A 677 -31.09 21.59 -1.83
CA GLN A 677 -30.23 20.78 -2.70
C GLN A 677 -29.43 19.76 -1.88
N LEU A 678 -28.84 20.17 -0.77
CA LEU A 678 -28.05 19.30 0.11
C LEU A 678 -28.92 18.30 0.88
N GLU A 679 -30.12 18.71 1.32
CA GLU A 679 -31.08 17.78 1.92
C GLU A 679 -31.50 16.70 0.91
N GLN A 680 -31.82 17.09 -0.33
CA GLN A 680 -32.12 16.13 -1.39
C GLN A 680 -30.93 15.19 -1.67
N ALA A 681 -29.71 15.72 -1.73
CA ALA A 681 -28.52 14.90 -1.94
C ALA A 681 -28.32 13.86 -0.83
N LEU A 682 -28.63 14.20 0.43
CA LEU A 682 -28.53 13.27 1.57
C LEU A 682 -29.72 12.31 1.69
N ASP A 683 -30.89 12.68 1.16
CA ASP A 683 -32.02 11.76 1.02
C ASP A 683 -31.72 10.68 -0.05
N GLU A 684 -31.07 11.07 -1.15
CA GLU A 684 -30.64 10.16 -2.22
C GLU A 684 -29.39 9.35 -1.82
N TYR A 685 -28.43 9.98 -1.14
CA TYR A 685 -27.14 9.40 -0.77
C TYR A 685 -26.79 9.71 0.70
N PRO A 686 -27.31 8.91 1.65
CA PRO A 686 -27.14 9.17 3.09
C PRO A 686 -25.68 9.25 3.54
N GLU A 687 -24.75 8.56 2.87
CA GLU A 687 -23.33 8.50 3.21
C GLU A 687 -22.49 9.66 2.64
N TYR A 688 -23.11 10.66 1.99
CA TYR A 688 -22.35 11.74 1.34
C TYR A 688 -21.80 12.77 2.35
N ARG A 689 -20.63 12.48 2.92
CA ARG A 689 -20.01 13.21 4.04
C ARG A 689 -19.76 14.69 3.77
N ASP A 690 -19.28 15.05 2.58
CA ASP A 690 -19.04 16.45 2.21
C ASP A 690 -20.34 17.28 2.16
N ALA A 691 -21.43 16.68 1.68
CA ALA A 691 -22.74 17.32 1.70
C ALA A 691 -23.30 17.44 3.12
N ALA A 692 -23.08 16.43 3.96
CA ALA A 692 -23.45 16.48 5.39
C ALA A 692 -22.68 17.57 6.14
N ASN A 693 -21.36 17.69 5.92
CA ASN A 693 -20.55 18.77 6.50
C ASN A 693 -21.05 20.16 6.05
N LEU A 694 -21.29 20.34 4.74
CA LEU A 694 -21.76 21.61 4.21
C LEU A 694 -23.17 21.98 4.70
N LEU A 695 -24.06 20.99 4.80
CA LEU A 695 -25.40 21.20 5.37
C LEU A 695 -25.31 21.53 6.87
N GLY A 696 -24.34 20.96 7.58
CA GLY A 696 -24.00 21.32 8.95
C GLY A 696 -23.67 22.81 9.08
N GLN A 697 -22.81 23.35 8.21
CA GLN A 697 -22.44 24.79 8.20
C GLN A 697 -23.64 25.71 7.93
N VAL A 698 -24.56 25.28 7.05
CA VAL A 698 -25.83 25.98 6.80
C VAL A 698 -26.71 25.97 8.05
N TYR A 699 -26.81 24.84 8.75
CA TYR A 699 -27.59 24.71 9.99
C TYR A 699 -26.93 25.37 11.20
N GLU A 700 -25.61 25.50 11.25
CA GLU A 700 -24.92 26.29 12.28
C GLU A 700 -25.16 27.79 12.07
N GLY A 701 -25.52 28.21 10.85
CA GLY A 701 -25.76 29.60 10.48
C GLY A 701 -24.52 30.31 9.92
N GLU A 702 -23.46 29.56 9.59
CA GLU A 702 -22.23 30.11 9.00
C GLU A 702 -22.42 30.56 7.56
N LEU A 703 -23.32 29.89 6.83
CA LEU A 703 -23.55 30.10 5.39
C LEU A 703 -25.01 30.45 5.03
N GLY A 704 -25.88 30.69 6.02
CA GLY A 704 -27.29 31.01 5.76
C GLY A 704 -28.12 31.31 7.00
N ASP A 705 -29.40 31.66 6.79
CA ASP A 705 -30.33 32.07 7.86
C ASP A 705 -31.01 30.88 8.59
N ALA A 706 -30.65 29.65 8.23
CA ALA A 706 -31.31 28.43 8.68
C ALA A 706 -30.67 27.86 9.95
N CYS A 707 -30.68 28.60 11.06
CA CYS A 707 -30.02 28.17 12.29
C CYS A 707 -30.78 27.02 13.02
N ASP A 708 -30.18 25.84 13.06
CA ASP A 708 -30.50 24.69 13.91
C ASP A 708 -29.20 24.01 14.37
N PRO A 709 -28.61 24.47 15.49
CA PRO A 709 -27.28 24.01 15.92
C PRO A 709 -27.29 22.54 16.37
N VAL A 710 -28.43 22.00 16.82
CA VAL A 710 -28.55 20.58 17.20
C VAL A 710 -28.44 19.71 15.96
N ARG A 711 -29.16 20.08 14.89
CA ARG A 711 -29.08 19.38 13.61
C ARG A 711 -27.71 19.55 12.95
N ALA A 712 -27.09 20.72 13.07
CA ALA A 712 -25.73 20.96 12.60
C ALA A 712 -24.74 19.98 13.24
N ARG A 713 -24.76 19.87 14.58
CA ARG A 713 -23.88 18.95 15.32
C ARG A 713 -24.09 17.49 14.93
N ALA A 714 -25.33 17.06 14.71
CA ALA A 714 -25.62 15.69 14.26
C ALA A 714 -25.06 15.41 12.85
N LEU A 715 -25.16 16.39 11.95
CA LEU A 715 -24.60 16.29 10.60
C LEU A 715 -23.07 16.27 10.61
N TYR A 716 -22.43 17.09 11.44
CA TYR A 716 -20.97 17.03 11.62
C TYR A 716 -20.51 15.70 12.21
N ALA A 717 -21.23 15.16 13.20
CA ALA A 717 -20.94 13.83 13.74
C ALA A 717 -21.00 12.74 12.67
N LYS A 718 -22.05 12.79 11.82
CA LYS A 718 -22.19 11.86 10.70
C LYS A 718 -21.06 11.98 9.68
N ALA A 719 -20.66 13.21 9.35
CA ALA A 719 -19.60 13.47 8.38
C ALA A 719 -18.19 13.19 8.93
N ALA A 720 -17.98 13.34 10.24
CA ALA A 720 -16.70 13.14 10.90
C ALA A 720 -16.24 11.68 10.86
N GLY A 721 -17.14 10.70 10.98
CA GLY A 721 -16.86 9.26 10.90
C GLY A 721 -15.69 8.78 11.79
N ASP A 722 -15.27 7.53 11.62
CA ASP A 722 -14.12 6.99 12.36
C ASP A 722 -12.76 7.37 11.74
N HIS A 723 -11.69 7.26 12.56
CA HIS A 723 -10.31 7.71 12.33
C HIS A 723 -9.70 7.33 10.96
N ARG A 724 -10.22 6.31 10.28
CA ARG A 724 -9.64 5.81 9.01
C ARG A 724 -10.29 6.35 7.74
N TYR A 725 -11.49 6.96 7.82
CA TYR A 725 -12.23 7.43 6.64
C TYR A 725 -12.96 8.77 6.83
N GLY A 726 -12.84 9.40 8.00
CA GLY A 726 -13.52 10.65 8.36
C GLY A 726 -13.11 11.90 7.58
N SER A 727 -14.03 12.86 7.41
CA SER A 727 -13.70 14.20 6.90
C SER A 727 -13.00 15.01 7.99
N ASP A 728 -11.75 15.43 7.74
CA ASP A 728 -10.95 16.27 8.62
C ASP A 728 -11.61 17.63 8.90
N GLU A 729 -12.26 18.21 7.89
CA GLU A 729 -13.07 19.43 8.03
C GLU A 729 -14.28 19.20 8.96
N ALA A 730 -14.99 18.09 8.81
CA ALA A 730 -16.12 17.76 9.68
C ALA A 730 -15.69 17.47 11.13
N GLN A 731 -14.55 16.81 11.33
CA GLN A 731 -13.95 16.59 12.65
C GLN A 731 -13.61 17.92 13.32
N TYR A 732 -13.07 18.89 12.58
CA TYR A 732 -12.85 20.25 13.07
C TYR A 732 -14.15 20.96 13.49
N HIS A 733 -15.19 20.92 12.65
CA HIS A 733 -16.49 21.53 12.98
C HIS A 733 -17.16 20.86 14.19
N LEU A 734 -17.11 19.53 14.27
CA LEU A 734 -17.61 18.79 15.43
C LEU A 734 -16.82 19.13 16.70
N GLY A 735 -15.50 19.24 16.61
CA GLY A 735 -14.64 19.67 17.71
C GLY A 735 -15.01 21.07 18.22
N ARG A 736 -15.35 22.00 17.32
CA ARG A 736 -15.90 23.31 17.69
C ARG A 736 -17.25 23.18 18.41
N CYS A 737 -18.14 22.31 17.94
CA CYS A 737 -19.41 22.10 18.60
C CYS A 737 -19.24 21.62 20.05
N TRP A 738 -18.29 20.71 20.30
CA TRP A 738 -17.95 20.26 21.64
C TRP A 738 -17.25 21.33 22.49
N ARG A 739 -16.37 22.15 21.90
CA ARG A 739 -15.69 23.23 22.62
C ARG A 739 -16.65 24.34 23.06
N ASP A 740 -17.52 24.76 22.16
CA ASP A 740 -18.33 25.97 22.31
C ASP A 740 -19.78 25.66 22.73
N GLY A 741 -20.16 24.38 22.83
CA GLY A 741 -21.51 23.96 23.24
C GLY A 741 -22.56 24.19 22.16
N ILE A 742 -22.16 24.12 20.89
CA ILE A 742 -23.07 24.30 19.75
C ILE A 742 -23.87 23.01 19.59
N GLY A 743 -25.19 23.09 19.73
CA GLY A 743 -26.08 21.94 19.52
C GLY A 743 -26.07 20.88 20.61
N GLY A 744 -25.38 21.11 21.73
CA GLY A 744 -25.28 20.17 22.85
C GLY A 744 -24.36 20.67 23.96
N PRO A 745 -24.02 19.82 24.95
CA PRO A 745 -23.13 20.22 26.05
C PRO A 745 -21.71 20.49 25.56
N VAL A 746 -21.00 21.30 26.34
CA VAL A 746 -19.56 21.55 26.20
C VAL A 746 -18.79 20.33 26.73
N ASP A 747 -17.86 19.82 25.93
CA ASP A 747 -16.87 18.81 26.33
C ASP A 747 -15.49 19.17 25.76
N PRO A 748 -14.59 19.74 26.57
CA PRO A 748 -13.25 20.12 26.13
C PRO A 748 -12.36 18.93 25.77
N ASN A 749 -12.60 17.73 26.31
CA ASN A 749 -11.78 16.56 26.03
C ASN A 749 -12.14 15.97 24.67
N GLU A 750 -13.45 15.85 24.39
CA GLU A 750 -13.91 15.39 23.09
C GLU A 750 -13.58 16.41 21.98
N ALA A 751 -13.68 17.71 22.28
CA ALA A 751 -13.20 18.76 21.39
C ALA A 751 -11.71 18.60 21.07
N LEU A 752 -10.89 18.31 22.09
CA LEU A 752 -9.46 18.13 21.92
C LEU A 752 -9.12 16.92 21.07
N ARG A 753 -9.74 15.76 21.35
CA ARG A 753 -9.60 14.53 20.57
C ARG A 753 -9.88 14.79 19.08
N LEU A 754 -10.97 15.50 18.78
CA LEU A 754 -11.36 15.80 17.40
C LEU A 754 -10.43 16.78 16.70
N PHE A 755 -9.90 17.79 17.42
CA PHE A 755 -8.91 18.70 16.86
C PHE A 755 -7.57 18.01 16.61
N GLU A 756 -7.11 17.13 17.51
CA GLU A 756 -5.90 16.33 17.33
C GLU A 756 -6.07 15.39 16.13
N LEU A 757 -7.23 14.73 16.02
CA LEU A 757 -7.56 13.85 14.91
C LEU A 757 -7.52 14.57 13.55
N ALA A 758 -8.20 15.71 13.45
CA ALA A 758 -8.20 16.54 12.24
C ALA A 758 -6.80 17.11 11.91
N ALA A 759 -5.96 17.31 12.93
CA ALA A 759 -4.60 17.83 12.76
C ALA A 759 -3.57 16.77 12.34
N VAL A 760 -3.84 15.47 12.51
CA VAL A 760 -2.88 14.39 12.19
C VAL A 760 -3.26 13.62 10.90
N ALA A 761 -4.38 13.97 10.26
CA ALA A 761 -4.81 13.39 8.99
C ALA A 761 -3.78 13.56 7.85
N THR A 762 -3.68 12.54 6.98
CA THR A 762 -2.60 12.27 6.00
C THR A 762 -2.24 13.47 5.07
N PRO A 763 -0.94 13.68 4.72
CA PRO A 763 -0.46 14.83 3.91
C PRO A 763 -0.90 14.93 2.43
N GLY A 764 -2.02 14.32 2.03
CA GLY A 764 -2.48 14.26 0.63
C GLY A 764 -3.59 15.25 0.25
N THR A 765 -4.40 15.71 1.21
CA THR A 765 -5.58 16.54 0.94
C THR A 765 -5.46 17.89 1.65
N ARG A 766 -4.68 18.81 1.07
CA ARG A 766 -4.60 20.20 1.56
C ARG A 766 -5.95 20.92 1.34
N ARG A 767 -6.86 20.84 2.31
CA ARG A 767 -8.00 21.74 2.49
C ARG A 767 -7.89 22.49 3.83
N GLY A 768 -8.55 23.65 3.93
CA GLY A 768 -8.33 24.65 4.98
C GLY A 768 -8.57 24.23 6.44
N GLY A 769 -9.23 23.09 6.68
CA GLY A 769 -9.54 22.58 8.02
C GLY A 769 -8.32 22.18 8.85
N HIS A 770 -7.24 21.71 8.19
CA HIS A 770 -6.06 21.18 8.87
C HIS A 770 -5.29 22.23 9.69
N ALA A 771 -5.07 23.43 9.13
CA ALA A 771 -4.41 24.53 9.85
C ALA A 771 -5.28 25.06 11.01
N ALA A 772 -6.60 25.15 10.79
CA ALA A 772 -7.55 25.57 11.80
C ALA A 772 -7.64 24.55 12.96
N ALA A 773 -7.53 23.26 12.66
CA ALA A 773 -7.45 22.19 13.66
C ALA A 773 -6.15 22.28 14.49
N CYS A 774 -4.99 22.47 13.85
CA CYS A 774 -3.72 22.68 14.56
C CYS A 774 -3.78 23.88 15.51
N GLU A 775 -4.35 25.00 15.05
CA GLU A 775 -4.52 26.20 15.88
C GLU A 775 -5.48 25.95 17.04
N ALA A 776 -6.62 25.29 16.79
CA ALA A 776 -7.62 24.96 17.80
C ALA A 776 -7.05 24.01 18.87
N ALA A 777 -6.34 22.95 18.48
CA ALA A 777 -5.65 22.03 19.38
C ALA A 777 -4.61 22.77 20.23
N ALA A 778 -3.73 23.56 19.60
CA ALA A 778 -2.70 24.32 20.30
C ALA A 778 -3.28 25.34 21.29
N SER A 779 -4.41 25.97 20.94
CA SER A 779 -5.11 26.93 21.81
C SER A 779 -5.77 26.23 23.01
N LEU A 780 -6.49 25.14 22.77
CA LEU A 780 -7.20 24.40 23.81
C LEU A 780 -6.23 23.75 24.80
N HIS A 781 -5.13 23.15 24.33
CA HIS A 781 -4.06 22.69 25.20
C HIS A 781 -3.44 23.81 26.04
N ARG A 782 -3.24 25.02 25.50
CA ARG A 782 -2.75 26.17 26.30
C ARG A 782 -3.71 26.53 27.41
N GLN A 783 -5.02 26.52 27.13
CA GLN A 783 -6.04 26.79 28.14
C GLN A 783 -6.03 25.70 29.23
N LEU A 784 -6.07 24.43 28.86
CA LEU A 784 -6.04 23.30 29.78
C LEU A 784 -4.75 23.28 30.62
N ALA A 785 -3.61 23.65 30.04
CA ALA A 785 -2.35 23.80 30.77
C ALA A 785 -2.43 24.88 31.86
N GLN A 786 -3.06 26.03 31.57
CA GLN A 786 -3.25 27.11 32.53
C GLN A 786 -4.22 26.73 33.64
N GLU A 787 -5.31 26.05 33.31
CA GLU A 787 -6.30 25.56 34.26
C GLU A 787 -5.71 24.49 35.19
N ALA A 788 -4.98 23.53 34.62
CA ALA A 788 -4.23 22.52 35.38
C ALA A 788 -3.23 23.19 36.33
N LYS A 789 -2.48 24.20 35.85
CA LYS A 789 -1.54 24.96 36.68
C LYS A 789 -2.22 25.70 37.83
N LYS A 790 -3.37 26.34 37.60
CA LYS A 790 -4.16 27.01 38.65
C LYS A 790 -4.74 26.03 39.66
N ALA A 791 -5.09 24.83 39.22
CA ALA A 791 -5.62 23.76 40.06
C ALA A 791 -4.54 22.95 40.80
N GLY A 792 -3.26 23.31 40.70
CA GLY A 792 -2.15 22.59 41.34
C GLY A 792 -1.75 21.28 40.65
N ARG A 793 -2.24 21.01 39.44
CA ARG A 793 -1.96 19.81 38.64
C ARG A 793 -0.73 20.03 37.75
N GLY A 794 0.47 20.00 38.36
CA GLY A 794 1.73 20.36 37.71
C GLY A 794 2.11 19.51 36.49
N LYS A 795 1.95 18.18 36.58
CA LYS A 795 2.25 17.24 35.49
C LYS A 795 1.29 17.38 34.30
N ALA A 796 -0.01 17.47 34.55
CA ALA A 796 -1.01 17.74 33.51
C ALA A 796 -0.77 19.08 32.82
N ALA A 797 -0.38 20.12 33.58
CA ALA A 797 0.00 21.42 33.00
C ALA A 797 1.21 21.31 32.08
N GLN A 798 2.20 20.49 32.43
CA GLN A 798 3.37 20.24 31.61
C GLN A 798 3.06 19.42 30.35
N ARG A 799 2.21 18.38 30.46
CA ARG A 799 1.75 17.55 29.33
C ARG A 799 1.04 18.42 28.29
N HIS A 800 0.03 19.19 28.71
CA HIS A 800 -0.67 20.10 27.80
C HIS A 800 0.22 21.22 27.25
N ALA A 801 1.19 21.72 28.01
CA ALA A 801 2.14 22.70 27.48
C ALA A 801 3.04 22.12 26.38
N LYS A 802 3.48 20.85 26.50
CA LYS A 802 4.23 20.14 25.46
C LYS A 802 3.38 19.94 24.20
N GLN A 803 2.14 19.46 24.35
CA GLN A 803 1.25 19.24 23.20
C GLN A 803 0.88 20.55 22.50
N ALA A 804 0.64 21.62 23.26
CA ALA A 804 0.44 22.95 22.67
C ALA A 804 1.64 23.40 21.81
N GLN A 805 2.87 23.10 22.23
CA GLN A 805 4.08 23.40 21.47
C GLN A 805 4.15 22.56 20.19
N TYR A 806 3.88 21.25 20.28
CA TYR A 806 3.85 20.33 19.15
C TYR A 806 2.93 20.83 18.02
N PHE A 807 1.66 21.11 18.33
CA PHE A 807 0.71 21.61 17.31
C PHE A 807 1.05 23.01 16.79
N SER A 808 1.69 23.86 17.61
CA SER A 808 2.19 25.17 17.16
C SER A 808 3.37 25.06 16.20
N GLU A 809 4.23 24.06 16.38
CA GLU A 809 5.34 23.76 15.48
C GLU A 809 4.82 23.17 14.17
N MET A 810 3.85 22.26 14.23
CA MET A 810 3.18 21.72 13.05
C MET A 810 2.49 22.81 12.21
N LEU A 811 1.75 23.73 12.86
CA LEU A 811 1.17 24.90 12.19
C LEU A 811 2.23 25.79 11.53
N ARG A 812 3.41 25.92 12.14
CA ARG A 812 4.52 26.69 11.57
C ARG A 812 5.10 26.01 10.33
N GLU A 813 5.24 24.68 10.33
CA GLU A 813 5.69 23.94 9.15
C GLU A 813 4.67 23.99 8.01
N LEU A 814 3.37 23.98 8.31
CA LEU A 814 2.31 24.15 7.30
C LEU A 814 2.31 25.54 6.63
N GLY A 815 2.81 26.57 7.33
CA GLY A 815 2.89 27.94 6.82
C GLY A 815 4.15 28.26 6.01
N LYS A 816 5.11 27.33 5.93
CA LYS A 816 6.32 27.43 5.10
C LYS A 816 6.10 26.78 3.74
#